data_AF-A0A4Y8D9Q3-F1
#
_entry.id   AF-A0A4Y8D9Q3-F1
#
_cell.length_a   1.000
_cell.length_b   1.000
_cell.length_c   1.000
_cell.angle_alpha   90.00
_cell.angle_beta   90.00
_cell.angle_gamma   90.00
#
_symmetry.space_group_name_H-M   'P 1'
#
loop_
_entity.id
_entity.type
_entity.pdbx_description
1 polymer ?
#
loop_
_entity_poly.entity_id
_entity_poly.type
_entity_poly.pdbx_seq_one_letter_code
_entity_poly.pdbx_strand_id
1 'polypeptide(L)'
;MASALPYAPPSRKANSTNMSMQALRPTTRGTIGSGTTSSNGSFQRRTSLSSFPSSRSPSVMSQRRPSRSPNPPPIDTDRTSDPSTVLSKSPTSGVSSQHSSLSAPNKYNSSAHPARRLKSQYPRGDTENHVEYILVASFDIDKGPIMEHQYPVAITGDEHMLAELMLPDQAHVRNQDWTIFFLHKDTSQDEEEAEEKAERRRLRKAKKEARAALFESGSVDPLGRVEGSEDNSSEDDEPEGGEGLPLIYVLNLVNTKQDKTAKRGAVVKAMAICTRHPFLHIYKPLLLLALEEYFKTPQPSTLAELYEAVNTMDLSLMPKLSILERHLLQASDNKDLFVEKFEQMIQMRMAEDKGEALDDMAAMSESPERRPGLVRNGTIAHVQQLIHSNYSVPRDTHEFETKVMYNGIPIPIKVPVAVSPETVGDFSLVKLIQTYNDPHVKSPIPFALHPHLTTGGVHTHPIIVLVNAMLTQKRVIFLGHNRPSGEVAEAVLAACALASGGVLRGFTRHAFPYTDLSKIDDLLKVPGFIAGVTNPTFENHPEWWDVLCDIPSGRMKISSRIEQAPLTEGLANFQQQNPAYASATNVATSTSQAASDSTGDAAFMNDVIRSIAARHGEGVIRAKWRDWVVKFTRISAQFEESVYGASALYIGVEKAEPGNENVSGHGYVCPDDHAKFRELASNVNRIEGWRTTRSYYSFKQDLVQLYNFRPLKALDLHHLHDRLRMTKLTPGASRDIYVAMERYTHSYDEICQLLAVAPESHAGLFYIALGLFHKDRDVRMRVVDLLERVSDHEAGRHWWKALSRFEKLAFIRIRREAEAEMRAKLGGVERDIPADGDAMVLGRRVS
;
A
#
# COMPACT_ATOMS: atom_id res chain seq x y z
N MET A 1 -62.08 19.43 28.05
CA MET A 1 -63.16 18.48 27.68
C MET A 1 -62.59 17.08 27.77
N ALA A 2 -63.29 16.15 28.43
CA ALA A 2 -63.00 14.71 28.39
C ALA A 2 -63.64 14.10 27.09
N SER A 3 -63.48 12.84 26.69
CA SER A 3 -63.12 11.62 27.44
C SER A 3 -62.65 10.46 26.52
N ALA A 4 -61.95 9.50 27.11
CA ALA A 4 -62.15 8.03 26.98
C ALA A 4 -61.82 7.22 25.70
N LEU A 5 -61.02 6.17 25.93
CA LEU A 5 -60.95 4.84 25.27
C LEU A 5 -62.13 3.94 25.75
N PRO A 6 -62.21 2.62 25.44
CA PRO A 6 -61.87 1.82 24.23
C PRO A 6 -63.06 0.91 23.77
N TYR A 7 -62.96 0.17 22.65
CA TYR A 7 -63.68 -1.13 22.51
C TYR A 7 -63.15 -2.08 21.41
N ALA A 8 -63.29 -3.39 21.66
CA ALA A 8 -63.18 -4.55 20.75
C ALA A 8 -64.06 -5.69 21.37
N PRO A 9 -64.33 -6.86 20.74
CA PRO A 9 -64.11 -7.37 19.37
C PRO A 9 -65.47 -7.74 18.69
N PRO A 10 -65.61 -8.72 17.76
CA PRO A 10 -65.67 -10.15 18.13
C PRO A 10 -65.08 -11.15 17.07
N SER A 11 -65.31 -12.46 17.27
CA SER A 11 -64.66 -13.60 16.58
C SER A 11 -65.65 -14.58 15.91
N ARG A 12 -65.10 -15.61 15.19
CA ARG A 12 -65.75 -16.85 14.64
C ARG A 12 -66.45 -16.67 13.26
N LYS A 13 -66.57 -17.67 12.36
CA LYS A 13 -66.12 -19.10 12.32
C LYS A 13 -66.10 -19.65 10.86
N ALA A 14 -65.11 -20.50 10.57
CA ALA A 14 -65.13 -21.83 9.92
C ALA A 14 -66.04 -22.22 8.71
N ASN A 15 -65.42 -22.91 7.74
CA ASN A 15 -65.83 -24.15 7.03
C ASN A 15 -64.51 -24.76 6.45
N SER A 16 -64.06 -26.01 6.68
CA SER A 16 -64.60 -27.34 6.30
C SER A 16 -64.86 -27.49 4.79
N THR A 17 -64.53 -28.53 4.01
CA THR A 17 -63.89 -29.87 4.17
C THR A 17 -63.68 -30.43 2.73
N ASN A 18 -62.89 -31.47 2.37
CA ASN A 18 -62.13 -32.49 3.14
C ASN A 18 -60.96 -33.12 2.31
N MET A 19 -60.22 -34.05 2.94
CA MET A 19 -59.50 -35.28 2.51
C MET A 19 -59.35 -35.68 1.00
N SER A 20 -58.38 -36.50 0.56
CA SER A 20 -57.50 -37.52 1.21
C SER A 20 -56.20 -37.72 0.39
N MET A 21 -55.02 -37.99 1.00
CA MET A 21 -54.37 -39.33 1.19
C MET A 21 -54.34 -40.24 -0.05
N GLN A 22 -53.27 -40.98 -0.42
CA GLN A 22 -51.92 -41.21 0.13
C GLN A 22 -51.04 -41.83 -1.01
N ALA A 23 -49.79 -41.39 -1.24
CA ALA A 23 -48.52 -42.04 -0.83
C ALA A 23 -47.84 -43.02 -1.85
N LEU A 24 -46.52 -43.19 -1.67
CA LEU A 24 -45.60 -44.24 -2.19
C LEU A 24 -44.97 -44.15 -3.62
N ARG A 25 -43.81 -43.47 -3.69
CA ARG A 25 -42.45 -44.02 -3.99
C ARG A 25 -42.15 -44.69 -5.37
N PRO A 26 -40.88 -45.06 -5.73
CA PRO A 26 -40.25 -44.49 -6.94
C PRO A 26 -39.59 -45.47 -7.94
N THR A 27 -39.31 -45.00 -9.16
CA THR A 27 -38.40 -45.60 -10.18
C THR A 27 -37.76 -44.45 -11.01
N THR A 28 -36.45 -44.32 -11.28
CA THR A 28 -35.35 -45.18 -11.79
C THR A 28 -35.30 -45.39 -13.31
N ARG A 29 -34.10 -45.14 -13.89
CA ARG A 29 -33.68 -45.24 -15.32
C ARG A 29 -34.36 -44.21 -16.27
N GLY A 30 -33.72 -43.72 -17.34
CA GLY A 30 -32.40 -44.01 -17.93
C GLY A 30 -32.50 -44.18 -19.46
N THR A 31 -31.38 -44.12 -20.19
CA THR A 31 -31.27 -44.19 -21.68
C THR A 31 -31.64 -42.85 -22.36
N ILE A 32 -30.79 -42.09 -23.07
CA ILE A 32 -29.85 -42.33 -24.20
C ILE A 32 -30.57 -42.48 -25.56
N GLY A 33 -30.17 -41.64 -26.53
CA GLY A 33 -30.63 -41.61 -27.93
C GLY A 33 -30.78 -40.16 -28.41
N SER A 34 -29.80 -39.58 -29.13
CA SER A 34 -29.73 -39.58 -30.60
C SER A 34 -31.03 -39.06 -31.25
N GLY A 35 -31.07 -37.96 -31.99
CA GLY A 35 -29.99 -37.14 -32.57
C GLY A 35 -30.41 -36.72 -33.97
N THR A 36 -30.45 -35.42 -34.26
CA THR A 36 -30.81 -34.90 -35.60
C THR A 36 -29.99 -33.65 -35.93
N THR A 37 -29.20 -33.77 -36.98
CA THR A 37 -28.54 -32.65 -37.65
C THR A 37 -29.55 -31.77 -38.36
N SER A 38 -29.47 -30.45 -38.18
CA SER A 38 -29.86 -29.51 -39.22
C SER A 38 -28.86 -28.37 -39.28
N SER A 39 -28.32 -28.14 -40.48
CA SER A 39 -27.34 -27.12 -40.78
C SER A 39 -28.02 -25.78 -41.04
N ASN A 40 -27.47 -24.69 -40.49
CA ASN A 40 -27.39 -23.44 -41.25
C ASN A 40 -26.19 -22.63 -40.77
N GLY A 41 -25.32 -22.25 -41.70
CA GLY A 41 -24.10 -21.52 -41.41
C GLY A 41 -24.33 -20.01 -41.37
N SER A 42 -23.66 -19.32 -40.46
CA SER A 42 -23.39 -17.89 -40.56
C SER A 42 -21.94 -17.61 -40.16
N PHE A 43 -21.24 -16.83 -40.98
CA PHE A 43 -19.83 -16.51 -40.76
C PHE A 43 -19.68 -15.47 -39.65
N GLN A 44 -18.97 -15.81 -38.57
CA GLN A 44 -18.38 -14.82 -37.67
C GLN A 44 -16.91 -15.12 -37.44
N ARG A 45 -16.05 -14.21 -37.91
CA ARG A 45 -14.60 -14.24 -37.65
C ARG A 45 -14.35 -13.95 -36.17
N ARG A 46 -13.84 -14.93 -35.43
CA ARG A 46 -13.18 -14.68 -34.15
C ARG A 46 -11.77 -14.14 -34.41
N THR A 47 -11.48 -12.92 -33.97
CA THR A 47 -10.11 -12.38 -33.91
C THR A 47 -9.54 -12.58 -32.51
N SER A 48 -9.04 -13.78 -32.24
CA SER A 48 -8.20 -14.07 -31.07
C SER A 48 -6.80 -13.49 -31.29
N LEU A 49 -6.37 -12.55 -30.45
CA LEU A 49 -4.99 -12.05 -30.43
C LEU A 49 -4.24 -12.55 -29.20
N SER A 50 -3.74 -13.78 -29.31
CA SER A 50 -2.69 -14.31 -28.44
C SER A 50 -1.63 -14.99 -29.31
N SER A 51 -0.52 -14.29 -29.57
CA SER A 51 0.83 -14.83 -29.77
C SER A 51 1.77 -13.79 -30.40
N PHE A 52 2.91 -13.57 -29.77
CA PHE A 52 4.15 -13.24 -30.48
C PHE A 52 5.09 -14.44 -30.31
N PRO A 53 5.69 -14.99 -31.38
CA PRO A 53 6.58 -16.13 -31.30
C PRO A 53 8.00 -15.72 -30.86
N SER A 54 8.57 -16.47 -29.92
CA SER A 54 10.01 -16.40 -29.63
C SER A 54 10.80 -17.12 -30.73
N SER A 55 11.68 -16.41 -31.43
CA SER A 55 12.53 -16.99 -32.48
C SER A 55 13.99 -17.15 -32.01
N ARG A 56 14.34 -18.38 -31.65
CA ARG A 56 15.72 -18.88 -31.74
C ARG A 56 15.68 -20.26 -32.42
N SER A 57 16.27 -20.36 -33.60
CA SER A 57 16.39 -21.60 -34.34
C SER A 57 17.40 -22.55 -33.70
N PRO A 58 17.14 -23.87 -33.74
CA PRO A 58 18.21 -24.86 -33.85
C PRO A 58 17.99 -25.80 -35.06
N SER A 59 19.12 -26.32 -35.56
CA SER A 59 19.22 -27.15 -36.76
C SER A 59 18.77 -28.61 -36.54
N VAL A 60 18.72 -29.36 -37.65
CA VAL A 60 18.07 -30.68 -37.81
C VAL A 60 19.02 -31.88 -37.61
N MET A 61 18.44 -33.04 -37.24
CA MET A 61 19.03 -34.41 -37.14
C MET A 61 19.95 -34.70 -35.92
N SER A 62 19.97 -35.91 -35.30
CA SER A 62 19.38 -37.21 -35.69
C SER A 62 18.98 -38.15 -34.52
N GLN A 63 17.85 -38.87 -34.69
CA GLN A 63 17.53 -40.26 -34.31
C GLN A 63 18.08 -40.98 -33.03
N ARG A 64 17.10 -41.54 -32.27
CA ARG A 64 16.96 -42.93 -31.71
C ARG A 64 17.51 -43.33 -30.31
N ARG A 65 16.53 -43.82 -29.51
CA ARG A 65 16.53 -44.96 -28.52
C ARG A 65 16.87 -44.69 -27.03
N PRO A 66 16.36 -45.53 -26.08
CA PRO A 66 15.62 -44.98 -24.93
C PRO A 66 16.02 -45.47 -23.50
N SER A 67 15.38 -44.81 -22.52
CA SER A 67 14.96 -45.31 -21.18
C SER A 67 16.01 -45.83 -20.17
N ARG A 68 16.14 -45.13 -19.04
CA ARG A 68 16.03 -45.70 -17.66
C ARG A 68 16.07 -44.62 -16.57
N SER A 69 15.20 -44.77 -15.58
CA SER A 69 15.38 -44.33 -14.18
C SER A 69 15.84 -45.58 -13.35
N PRO A 70 16.10 -45.53 -12.02
CA PRO A 70 15.95 -44.42 -11.06
C PRO A 70 17.11 -44.25 -10.01
N ASN A 71 16.90 -43.28 -9.10
CA ASN A 71 17.44 -43.10 -7.73
C ASN A 71 18.88 -42.58 -7.48
N PRO A 72 19.07 -41.73 -6.42
CA PRO A 72 20.36 -41.26 -5.91
C PRO A 72 20.82 -42.00 -4.63
N PRO A 73 22.11 -41.87 -4.26
CA PRO A 73 22.51 -41.78 -2.84
C PRO A 73 23.68 -40.76 -2.64
N PRO A 74 24.38 -40.66 -1.48
CA PRO A 74 23.94 -39.81 -0.37
C PRO A 74 25.06 -38.87 0.18
N ILE A 75 24.81 -38.25 1.33
CA ILE A 75 25.73 -37.41 2.12
C ILE A 75 26.49 -38.27 3.15
N ASP A 76 27.80 -38.03 3.31
CA ASP A 76 28.60 -38.22 4.54
C ASP A 76 29.91 -37.41 4.37
N THR A 77 30.29 -36.43 5.19
CA THR A 77 30.68 -36.35 6.63
C THR A 77 32.18 -36.61 6.92
N ASP A 78 32.69 -35.75 7.82
CA ASP A 78 33.93 -35.81 8.62
C ASP A 78 35.36 -35.60 8.02
N ARG A 79 35.89 -34.40 8.35
CA ARG A 79 37.07 -34.15 9.23
C ARG A 79 38.54 -34.14 8.74
N THR A 80 39.28 -33.34 9.53
CA THR A 80 40.74 -33.18 9.75
C THR A 80 41.60 -32.44 8.71
N SER A 81 42.77 -31.99 9.19
CA SER A 81 43.41 -30.71 8.84
C SER A 81 44.92 -30.82 8.53
N ASP A 82 45.52 -29.66 8.25
CA ASP A 82 46.94 -29.30 8.32
C ASP A 82 47.85 -29.46 7.07
N PRO A 83 48.94 -28.64 6.98
CA PRO A 83 49.21 -27.89 5.74
C PRO A 83 50.52 -28.25 5.03
N SER A 84 50.67 -27.81 3.77
CA SER A 84 51.96 -27.33 3.23
C SER A 84 51.84 -26.65 1.85
N THR A 85 52.77 -25.73 1.59
CA THR A 85 52.89 -24.87 0.41
C THR A 85 53.74 -25.47 -0.72
N VAL A 86 53.28 -25.42 -1.98
CA VAL A 86 54.14 -25.23 -3.17
C VAL A 86 53.36 -24.49 -4.28
N LEU A 87 53.99 -23.55 -5.00
CA LEU A 87 53.39 -22.79 -6.11
C LEU A 87 53.46 -23.53 -7.47
N SER A 88 52.44 -23.38 -8.31
CA SER A 88 52.60 -23.39 -9.77
C SER A 88 51.50 -22.57 -10.51
N LYS A 89 51.90 -21.96 -11.64
CA LYS A 89 51.12 -21.08 -12.54
C LYS A 89 50.15 -21.97 -13.40
N SER A 90 49.06 -21.54 -14.05
CA SER A 90 48.59 -20.24 -14.59
C SER A 90 47.04 -20.30 -14.81
N PRO A 91 46.32 -19.23 -15.19
CA PRO A 91 44.87 -19.13 -14.97
C PRO A 91 43.97 -19.64 -16.12
N THR A 92 42.77 -20.14 -15.76
CA THR A 92 41.60 -20.26 -16.65
C THR A 92 40.41 -19.50 -16.05
N SER A 93 39.66 -18.82 -16.91
CA SER A 93 38.67 -17.80 -16.54
C SER A 93 37.39 -18.37 -15.91
N GLY A 94 37.14 -18.04 -14.64
CA GLY A 94 35.82 -18.09 -14.01
C GLY A 94 35.40 -16.69 -13.55
N VAL A 95 34.20 -16.24 -13.91
CA VAL A 95 33.77 -14.85 -13.68
C VAL A 95 33.34 -14.64 -12.23
N SER A 96 34.16 -13.94 -11.45
CA SER A 96 33.80 -13.42 -10.13
C SER A 96 33.26 -12.00 -10.27
N SER A 97 32.12 -11.71 -9.65
CA SER A 97 31.43 -10.41 -9.73
C SER A 97 32.06 -9.37 -8.83
N GLN A 98 33.16 -8.75 -9.29
CA GLN A 98 33.74 -7.57 -8.65
C GLN A 98 32.88 -6.34 -8.95
N HIS A 99 32.09 -5.89 -7.96
CA HIS A 99 31.47 -4.56 -7.97
C HIS A 99 32.54 -3.50 -7.68
N SER A 100 33.26 -3.08 -8.71
CA SER A 100 34.19 -1.95 -8.63
C SER A 100 33.42 -0.62 -8.65
N SER A 101 33.35 0.04 -7.49
CA SER A 101 32.87 1.41 -7.33
C SER A 101 33.89 2.42 -7.88
N LEU A 102 33.99 2.53 -9.20
CA LEU A 102 34.74 3.58 -9.91
C LEU A 102 33.90 4.14 -11.05
N SER A 103 32.85 4.88 -10.69
CA SER A 103 32.21 5.81 -11.61
C SER A 103 33.09 7.06 -11.74
N ALA A 104 33.25 7.57 -12.96
CA ALA A 104 33.86 8.87 -13.20
C ALA A 104 33.09 9.97 -12.42
N PRO A 105 33.72 11.11 -12.07
CA PRO A 105 33.05 12.20 -11.36
C PRO A 105 31.90 12.73 -12.20
N ASN A 106 30.67 12.36 -11.82
CA ASN A 106 29.46 12.88 -12.44
C ASN A 106 29.29 14.33 -11.98
N LYS A 107 28.88 15.24 -12.88
CA LYS A 107 28.61 16.63 -12.51
C LYS A 107 27.52 16.64 -11.44
N TYR A 108 27.75 17.34 -10.32
CA TYR A 108 26.75 17.48 -9.27
C TYR A 108 25.53 18.23 -9.82
N ASN A 109 24.39 17.55 -9.86
CA ASN A 109 23.14 18.12 -10.34
C ASN A 109 22.22 18.40 -9.15
N SER A 110 22.23 19.64 -8.67
CA SER A 110 21.46 20.05 -7.48
C SER A 110 19.95 19.75 -7.59
N SER A 111 19.37 19.75 -8.79
CA SER A 111 17.95 19.44 -8.99
C SER A 111 17.60 17.94 -8.93
N ALA A 112 18.62 17.06 -8.88
CA ALA A 112 18.44 15.60 -8.79
C ALA A 112 18.36 15.09 -7.33
N HIS A 113 18.42 15.99 -6.35
CA HIS A 113 18.32 15.73 -4.91
C HIS A 113 17.15 16.50 -4.30
N PRO A 114 16.56 16.05 -3.17
CA PRO A 114 15.47 16.75 -2.51
C PRO A 114 15.96 18.10 -1.95
N ALA A 115 15.20 19.17 -2.19
CA ALA A 115 15.50 20.50 -1.64
C ALA A 115 15.22 20.60 -0.12
N ARG A 116 14.41 19.68 0.42
CA ARG A 116 14.14 19.59 1.86
C ARG A 116 15.32 18.94 2.59
N ARG A 117 15.75 19.51 3.71
CA ARG A 117 16.73 18.89 4.61
C ARG A 117 16.23 17.53 5.09
N LEU A 118 17.07 16.51 4.98
CA LEU A 118 16.79 15.18 5.51
C LEU A 118 16.62 15.25 7.04
N LYS A 119 15.66 14.49 7.56
CA LYS A 119 15.33 14.39 8.98
C LYS A 119 15.09 12.92 9.35
N SER A 120 15.22 12.60 10.64
CA SER A 120 14.74 11.32 11.17
C SER A 120 13.20 11.27 11.19
N GLN A 121 12.62 10.08 11.01
CA GLN A 121 11.21 9.83 11.32
C GLN A 121 10.96 9.84 12.84
N TYR A 122 11.96 9.46 13.65
CA TYR A 122 11.90 9.39 15.11
C TYR A 122 13.13 10.06 15.73
N PRO A 123 13.16 11.40 15.87
CA PRO A 123 14.29 12.13 16.41
C PRO A 123 14.67 11.71 17.85
N ARG A 124 15.93 11.88 18.23
CA ARG A 124 16.36 11.64 19.62
C ARG A 124 15.78 12.73 20.53
N GLY A 125 15.24 12.32 21.68
CA GLY A 125 14.62 13.24 22.63
C GLY A 125 13.25 13.74 22.21
N ASP A 126 12.64 13.13 21.19
CA ASP A 126 11.20 13.28 20.96
C ASP A 126 10.43 12.74 22.17
N THR A 127 9.28 13.34 22.46
CA THR A 127 8.44 13.02 23.62
C THR A 127 7.44 11.89 23.37
N GLU A 128 7.33 11.40 22.13
CA GLU A 128 6.38 10.36 21.75
C GLU A 128 6.95 8.94 22.00
N ASN A 129 6.41 8.26 23.01
CA ASN A 129 6.76 6.88 23.35
C ASN A 129 6.29 5.88 22.27
N HIS A 130 7.10 4.85 22.01
CA HIS A 130 6.76 3.75 21.09
C HIS A 130 5.60 2.88 21.60
N VAL A 131 5.45 2.76 22.93
CA VAL A 131 4.40 2.01 23.63
C VAL A 131 3.82 2.88 24.74
N GLU A 132 2.48 2.99 24.76
CA GLU A 132 1.75 3.80 25.73
C GLU A 132 1.40 3.00 26.99
N TYR A 133 0.95 1.75 26.83
CA TYR A 133 0.53 0.89 27.93
C TYR A 133 0.96 -0.56 27.74
N ILE A 134 1.19 -1.24 28.85
CA ILE A 134 1.30 -2.71 28.94
C ILE A 134 0.23 -3.19 29.91
N LEU A 135 -0.59 -4.13 29.44
CA LEU A 135 -1.72 -4.69 30.18
C LEU A 135 -1.50 -6.17 30.43
N VAL A 136 -1.94 -6.66 31.57
CA VAL A 136 -1.95 -8.09 31.90
C VAL A 136 -3.30 -8.48 32.47
N ALA A 137 -3.93 -9.48 31.86
CA ALA A 137 -5.19 -10.07 32.29
C ALA A 137 -5.01 -11.55 32.66
N SER A 138 -5.86 -12.07 33.55
CA SER A 138 -5.93 -13.49 33.87
C SER A 138 -7.36 -13.97 34.06
N PHE A 139 -7.54 -15.29 34.03
CA PHE A 139 -8.85 -15.91 34.22
C PHE A 139 -9.03 -16.36 35.67
N ASP A 140 -9.89 -15.68 36.40
CA ASP A 140 -10.38 -16.12 37.71
C ASP A 140 -11.61 -17.04 37.54
N ILE A 141 -11.73 -18.05 38.40
CA ILE A 141 -12.76 -19.09 38.29
C ILE A 141 -14.12 -18.61 38.80
N ASP A 142 -14.10 -17.72 39.77
CA ASP A 142 -15.26 -17.22 40.50
C ASP A 142 -15.73 -15.87 39.92
N LYS A 143 -14.81 -15.10 39.31
CA LYS A 143 -15.08 -13.78 38.69
C LYS A 143 -15.01 -13.73 37.16
N GLY A 144 -14.37 -14.71 36.50
CA GLY A 144 -14.12 -14.66 35.05
C GLY A 144 -12.85 -13.87 34.68
N PRO A 145 -12.78 -13.28 33.47
CA PRO A 145 -11.68 -12.42 33.05
C PRO A 145 -11.47 -11.23 34.00
N ILE A 146 -10.24 -11.03 34.47
CA ILE A 146 -9.85 -9.89 35.31
C ILE A 146 -8.56 -9.25 34.80
N MET A 147 -8.44 -7.93 34.95
CA MET A 147 -7.19 -7.21 34.76
C MET A 147 -6.33 -7.41 36.02
N GLU A 148 -5.14 -7.98 35.90
CA GLU A 148 -4.21 -8.15 37.03
C GLU A 148 -3.37 -6.89 37.25
N HIS A 149 -2.65 -6.46 36.20
CA HIS A 149 -1.64 -5.40 36.28
C HIS A 149 -1.67 -4.54 35.01
N GLN A 150 -1.35 -3.26 35.19
CA GLN A 150 -1.30 -2.25 34.14
C GLN A 150 -0.09 -1.35 34.40
N TYR A 151 0.59 -0.91 33.35
CA TYR A 151 1.76 -0.04 33.42
C TYR A 151 1.79 0.90 32.20
N PRO A 152 2.21 2.19 32.34
CA PRO A 152 2.68 2.86 33.55
C PRO A 152 1.55 3.38 34.46
N VAL A 153 0.35 3.57 33.90
CA VAL A 153 -0.84 4.07 34.59
C VAL A 153 -2.02 3.15 34.20
N ALA A 154 -3.01 3.02 35.09
CA ALA A 154 -4.25 2.33 34.75
C ALA A 154 -4.97 3.04 33.59
N ILE A 155 -5.48 2.28 32.64
CA ILE A 155 -6.19 2.81 31.48
C ILE A 155 -7.61 3.24 31.86
N THR A 156 -8.07 4.36 31.32
CA THR A 156 -9.46 4.80 31.44
C THR A 156 -10.37 3.92 30.58
N GLY A 157 -11.38 3.31 31.20
CA GLY A 157 -12.38 2.48 30.53
C GLY A 157 -12.92 1.38 31.44
N ASP A 158 -13.66 0.42 30.86
CA ASP A 158 -14.11 -0.78 31.56
C ASP A 158 -13.00 -1.85 31.54
N GLU A 159 -12.33 -2.05 32.68
CA GLU A 159 -11.26 -3.03 32.86
C GLU A 159 -11.72 -4.48 32.61
N HIS A 160 -12.98 -4.81 32.92
CA HIS A 160 -13.54 -6.14 32.70
C HIS A 160 -13.73 -6.38 31.20
N MET A 161 -14.29 -5.39 30.49
CA MET A 161 -14.48 -5.42 29.04
C MET A 161 -13.15 -5.47 28.25
N LEU A 162 -12.05 -4.97 28.83
CA LEU A 162 -10.69 -5.13 28.31
C LEU A 162 -10.13 -6.53 28.58
N ALA A 163 -10.33 -7.06 29.79
CA ALA A 163 -9.91 -8.42 30.14
C ALA A 163 -10.62 -9.50 29.29
N GLU A 164 -11.90 -9.30 28.94
CA GLU A 164 -12.63 -10.17 28.00
C GLU A 164 -11.96 -10.22 26.61
N LEU A 165 -11.60 -9.07 26.01
CA LEU A 165 -10.90 -9.03 24.72
C LEU A 165 -9.48 -9.63 24.77
N MET A 166 -8.81 -9.51 25.92
CA MET A 166 -7.51 -10.12 26.15
C MET A 166 -7.57 -11.64 26.34
N LEU A 167 -8.72 -12.21 26.67
CA LEU A 167 -8.90 -13.65 26.97
C LEU A 167 -10.00 -14.24 26.06
N PRO A 168 -9.73 -14.39 24.74
CA PRO A 168 -10.73 -14.71 23.74
C PRO A 168 -11.35 -16.09 23.94
N ASP A 169 -12.57 -16.23 23.44
CA ASP A 169 -13.34 -17.48 23.46
C ASP A 169 -12.49 -18.66 22.95
N GLN A 170 -12.46 -19.75 23.72
CA GLN A 170 -11.66 -20.97 23.47
C GLN A 170 -10.12 -20.84 23.63
N ALA A 171 -9.59 -19.74 24.20
CA ALA A 171 -8.16 -19.63 24.50
C ALA A 171 -7.61 -20.79 25.37
N HIS A 172 -8.40 -21.24 26.36
CA HIS A 172 -8.03 -22.31 27.30
C HIS A 172 -7.83 -23.69 26.64
N VAL A 173 -8.28 -23.90 25.40
CA VAL A 173 -8.09 -25.14 24.63
C VAL A 173 -6.76 -25.12 23.87
N ARG A 174 -6.03 -23.99 23.87
CA ARG A 174 -4.77 -23.78 23.16
C ARG A 174 -3.67 -23.43 24.15
N ASN A 175 -2.45 -23.89 23.87
CA ASN A 175 -1.26 -23.49 24.63
C ASN A 175 -0.97 -22.00 24.46
N GLN A 176 -1.22 -21.46 23.27
CA GLN A 176 -1.01 -20.07 22.91
C GLN A 176 -2.05 -19.61 21.88
N ASP A 177 -2.49 -18.37 21.99
CA ASP A 177 -3.22 -17.66 20.94
C ASP A 177 -2.79 -16.17 20.92
N TRP A 178 -2.93 -15.52 19.77
CA TRP A 178 -2.62 -14.10 19.58
C TRP A 178 -3.90 -13.36 19.25
N THR A 179 -4.13 -12.17 19.80
CA THR A 179 -5.21 -11.29 19.33
C THR A 179 -4.69 -9.90 18.99
N ILE A 180 -5.44 -9.24 18.11
CA ILE A 180 -5.33 -7.81 17.88
C ILE A 180 -6.72 -7.22 18.12
N PHE A 181 -6.78 -6.14 18.87
CA PHE A 181 -7.97 -5.31 19.00
C PHE A 181 -7.55 -3.84 19.08
N PHE A 182 -8.50 -2.93 18.86
CA PHE A 182 -8.24 -1.49 18.83
C PHE A 182 -8.93 -0.84 20.02
N LEU A 183 -8.28 0.18 20.58
CA LEU A 183 -8.87 1.03 21.60
C LEU A 183 -9.18 2.40 20.99
N HIS A 184 -10.46 2.77 21.07
CA HIS A 184 -10.97 4.08 20.74
C HIS A 184 -10.94 4.90 22.04
N LYS A 185 -9.94 5.78 22.18
CA LYS A 185 -9.86 6.68 23.35
C LYS A 185 -10.99 7.72 23.26
N ASP A 186 -11.63 8.01 24.39
CA ASP A 186 -12.73 8.98 24.46
C ASP A 186 -12.26 10.36 23.97
N THR A 187 -13.04 10.98 23.09
CA THR A 187 -12.63 12.18 22.35
C THR A 187 -12.45 13.42 23.22
N SER A 188 -13.05 13.49 24.40
CA SER A 188 -13.27 14.75 25.13
C SER A 188 -12.03 15.42 25.72
N GLN A 189 -11.01 14.67 26.16
CA GLN A 189 -9.78 15.27 26.71
C GLN A 189 -8.75 15.60 25.63
N ASP A 190 -8.63 14.72 24.63
CA ASP A 190 -7.60 14.86 23.58
C ASP A 190 -8.05 15.78 22.44
N GLU A 191 -9.35 16.03 22.25
CA GLU A 191 -9.82 17.12 21.37
C GLU A 191 -9.34 18.49 21.90
N GLU A 192 -9.33 18.68 23.23
CA GLU A 192 -8.82 19.89 23.88
C GLU A 192 -7.30 20.05 23.65
N GLU A 193 -6.51 18.98 23.83
CA GLU A 193 -5.07 18.96 23.51
C GLU A 193 -4.78 19.17 22.01
N ALA A 194 -5.61 18.61 21.12
CA ALA A 194 -5.45 18.72 19.67
C ALA A 194 -5.80 20.13 19.17
N GLU A 195 -6.85 20.74 19.72
CA GLU A 195 -7.19 22.14 19.47
C GLU A 195 -6.11 23.09 20.01
N GLU A 196 -5.58 22.86 21.21
CA GLU A 196 -4.46 23.63 21.75
C GLU A 196 -3.20 23.50 20.86
N LYS A 197 -2.85 22.28 20.42
CA LYS A 197 -1.73 22.04 19.49
C LYS A 197 -1.95 22.72 18.13
N ALA A 198 -3.20 22.77 17.64
CA ALA A 198 -3.56 23.46 16.40
C ALA A 198 -3.54 25.00 16.55
N GLU A 199 -4.02 25.54 17.67
CA GLU A 199 -3.96 26.97 18.00
C GLU A 199 -2.50 27.42 18.16
N ARG A 200 -1.68 26.66 18.89
CA ARG A 200 -0.24 26.91 19.05
C ARG A 200 0.49 26.93 17.70
N ARG A 201 0.10 26.05 16.76
CA ARG A 201 0.59 26.08 15.36
C ARG A 201 0.13 27.32 14.59
N ARG A 202 -1.15 27.72 14.72
CA ARG A 202 -1.68 28.95 14.10
C ARG A 202 -0.98 30.21 14.63
N LEU A 203 -0.76 30.30 15.94
CA LEU A 203 -0.05 31.40 16.60
C LEU A 203 1.43 31.48 16.16
N ARG A 204 2.13 30.34 16.08
CA ARG A 204 3.50 30.27 15.53
C ARG A 204 3.56 30.80 14.09
N LYS A 205 2.66 30.31 13.22
CA LYS A 205 2.57 30.75 11.82
C LYS A 205 2.30 32.26 11.70
N ALA A 206 1.32 32.79 12.42
CA ALA A 206 1.00 34.21 12.41
C ALA A 206 2.16 35.09 12.91
N LYS A 207 2.88 34.65 13.96
CA LYS A 207 4.09 35.32 14.47
C LYS A 207 5.23 35.33 13.43
N LYS A 208 5.38 34.24 12.66
CA LYS A 208 6.37 34.13 11.58
C LYS A 208 6.02 35.02 10.39
N GLU A 209 4.76 35.03 9.96
CA GLU A 209 4.25 35.90 8.89
C GLU A 209 4.38 37.39 9.24
N ALA A 210 4.03 37.78 10.47
CA ALA A 210 4.21 39.14 10.96
C ALA A 210 5.70 39.56 11.01
N ARG A 211 6.60 38.64 11.40
CA ARG A 211 8.05 38.88 11.39
C ARG A 211 8.61 39.03 9.97
N ALA A 212 8.11 38.24 9.01
CA ALA A 212 8.48 38.36 7.61
C ALA A 212 8.02 39.71 7.02
N ALA A 213 6.78 40.13 7.30
CA ALA A 213 6.25 41.43 6.88
C ALA A 213 7.03 42.61 7.49
N LEU A 214 7.49 42.51 8.76
CA LEU A 214 8.38 43.53 9.36
C LEU A 214 9.76 43.60 8.69
N PHE A 215 10.26 42.46 8.19
CA PHE A 215 11.54 42.40 7.49
C PHE A 215 11.41 43.05 6.10
N GLU A 216 10.29 42.81 5.42
CA GLU A 216 9.93 43.40 4.13
C GLU A 216 9.63 44.91 4.24
N SER A 217 9.19 45.40 5.42
CA SER A 217 9.02 46.84 5.70
C SER A 217 10.33 47.59 6.02
N GLY A 218 11.48 46.93 5.98
CA GLY A 218 12.81 47.56 6.02
C GLY A 218 13.19 48.21 7.36
N SER A 219 12.66 47.74 8.49
CA SER A 219 12.72 48.46 9.78
C SER A 219 13.37 47.73 10.95
N VAL A 220 14.37 46.84 10.74
CA VAL A 220 15.23 46.29 11.82
C VAL A 220 16.67 46.01 11.35
N ASP A 221 17.64 46.24 12.23
CA ASP A 221 19.10 46.04 12.07
C ASP A 221 19.53 44.54 12.12
N PRO A 222 20.45 44.02 11.28
CA PRO A 222 20.66 42.57 11.12
C PRO A 222 21.35 41.80 12.26
N LEU A 223 21.81 42.47 13.33
CA LEU A 223 22.74 41.87 14.32
C LEU A 223 22.09 41.41 15.64
N GLY A 224 20.76 41.40 15.74
CA GLY A 224 20.02 40.86 16.88
C GLY A 224 19.98 39.32 16.93
N ARG A 225 21.14 38.67 17.13
CA ARG A 225 21.25 37.21 17.28
C ARG A 225 20.73 36.77 18.65
N VAL A 226 19.42 36.51 18.76
CA VAL A 226 18.83 35.87 19.94
C VAL A 226 19.06 34.37 19.86
N GLU A 227 19.80 33.82 20.82
CA GLU A 227 19.89 32.39 21.05
C GLU A 227 18.52 31.86 21.47
N GLY A 228 17.85 31.19 20.54
CA GLY A 228 16.62 30.46 20.78
C GLY A 228 16.62 29.25 19.87
N SER A 229 16.86 28.07 20.44
CA SER A 229 16.72 26.78 19.76
C SER A 229 15.24 26.44 19.57
N GLU A 230 14.50 27.33 18.92
CA GLU A 230 13.08 27.17 18.59
C GLU A 230 12.93 26.22 17.40
N ASP A 231 13.08 24.93 17.70
CA ASP A 231 12.28 23.81 17.18
C ASP A 231 11.52 24.09 15.86
N ASN A 232 12.30 24.22 14.78
CA ASN A 232 11.85 24.58 13.43
C ASN A 232 11.31 23.33 12.68
N SER A 233 10.80 22.35 13.43
CA SER A 233 10.62 20.97 13.01
C SER A 233 9.36 20.73 12.18
N SER A 234 8.26 21.40 12.54
CA SER A 234 6.89 20.95 12.22
C SER A 234 6.15 21.67 11.09
N GLU A 235 6.75 22.64 10.38
CA GLU A 235 6.05 23.43 9.35
C GLU A 235 6.10 22.84 7.93
N ASP A 236 7.14 22.04 7.62
CA ASP A 236 7.32 21.38 6.31
C ASP A 236 6.77 19.93 6.26
N ASP A 237 6.24 19.43 7.37
CA ASP A 237 5.80 18.04 7.49
C ASP A 237 4.49 17.81 6.73
N GLU A 238 4.54 16.87 5.78
CA GLU A 238 3.35 16.42 5.05
C GLU A 238 2.38 15.71 6.01
N PRO A 239 1.06 15.93 5.88
CA PRO A 239 0.10 15.36 6.80
C PRO A 239 0.14 13.84 6.73
N GLU A 240 0.42 13.21 7.88
CA GLU A 240 0.11 11.81 8.10
C GLU A 240 -1.41 11.70 8.21
N GLY A 241 -2.05 11.51 7.06
CA GLY A 241 -3.49 11.67 6.90
C GLY A 241 -4.29 10.67 7.73
N GLY A 242 -4.73 11.09 8.92
CA GLY A 242 -5.78 10.45 9.71
C GLY A 242 -6.92 11.41 10.01
N GLU A 243 -8.17 10.98 9.82
CA GLU A 243 -9.33 11.68 10.37
C GLU A 243 -9.44 11.38 11.88
N GLY A 244 -9.34 12.38 12.76
CA GLY A 244 -9.51 12.20 14.21
C GLY A 244 -8.34 11.52 14.94
N LEU A 245 -8.47 11.33 16.25
CA LEU A 245 -7.42 10.88 17.18
C LEU A 245 -6.78 9.53 16.77
N PRO A 246 -5.47 9.34 16.97
CA PRO A 246 -4.78 8.10 16.59
C PRO A 246 -5.40 6.89 17.29
N LEU A 247 -5.59 5.80 16.54
CA LEU A 247 -6.03 4.52 17.11
C LEU A 247 -4.89 3.92 17.93
N ILE A 248 -5.19 3.43 19.14
CA ILE A 248 -4.25 2.61 19.90
C ILE A 248 -4.45 1.16 19.47
N TYR A 249 -3.42 0.58 18.87
CA TYR A 249 -3.37 -0.81 18.44
C TYR A 249 -2.88 -1.69 19.59
N VAL A 250 -3.63 -2.73 19.92
CA VAL A 250 -3.26 -3.66 21.00
C VAL A 250 -2.80 -4.98 20.40
N LEU A 251 -1.53 -5.33 20.60
CA LEU A 251 -1.02 -6.69 20.36
C LEU A 251 -1.16 -7.48 21.66
N ASN A 252 -2.00 -8.50 21.67
CA ASN A 252 -2.21 -9.35 22.84
C ASN A 252 -1.72 -10.78 22.61
N LEU A 253 -1.08 -11.35 23.62
CA LEU A 253 -0.59 -12.72 23.66
C LEU A 253 -1.22 -13.45 24.84
N VAL A 254 -1.91 -14.55 24.58
CA VAL A 254 -2.48 -15.44 25.61
C VAL A 254 -1.68 -16.72 25.68
N ASN A 255 -1.40 -17.19 26.89
CA ASN A 255 -0.70 -18.44 27.13
C ASN A 255 -1.40 -19.24 28.24
N THR A 256 -1.61 -20.53 28.00
CA THR A 256 -2.24 -21.48 28.91
C THR A 256 -1.19 -22.49 29.37
N LYS A 257 -0.76 -22.40 30.63
CA LYS A 257 0.15 -23.38 31.24
C LYS A 257 -0.64 -24.36 32.09
N GLN A 258 -0.47 -25.66 31.83
CA GLN A 258 -1.03 -26.73 32.66
C GLN A 258 -0.29 -26.75 34.01
N ASP A 259 -1.03 -26.63 35.10
CA ASP A 259 -0.53 -26.57 36.48
C ASP A 259 -1.45 -27.38 37.39
N LYS A 260 -0.90 -28.45 37.98
CA LYS A 260 -1.63 -29.35 38.88
C LYS A 260 -1.99 -28.72 40.23
N THR A 261 -1.38 -27.58 40.57
CA THR A 261 -1.69 -26.83 41.80
C THR A 261 -2.85 -25.85 41.61
N ALA A 262 -3.16 -25.49 40.35
CA ALA A 262 -4.29 -24.63 40.02
C ALA A 262 -5.63 -25.37 40.11
N LYS A 263 -6.67 -24.70 40.63
CA LYS A 263 -8.04 -25.23 40.82
C LYS A 263 -8.65 -25.91 39.56
N ARG A 264 -8.28 -25.48 38.34
CA ARG A 264 -8.73 -26.06 37.06
C ARG A 264 -7.68 -26.91 36.32
N GLY A 265 -6.53 -27.20 36.95
CA GLY A 265 -5.42 -27.91 36.30
C GLY A 265 -4.60 -27.07 35.31
N ALA A 266 -4.94 -25.80 35.11
CA ALA A 266 -4.22 -24.86 34.26
C ALA A 266 -4.37 -23.41 34.77
N VAL A 267 -3.39 -22.58 34.41
CA VAL A 267 -3.36 -21.13 34.60
C VAL A 267 -3.33 -20.46 33.23
N VAL A 268 -4.27 -19.54 32.99
CA VAL A 268 -4.37 -18.75 31.76
C VAL A 268 -4.04 -17.30 32.10
N LYS A 269 -3.04 -16.73 31.42
CA LYS A 269 -2.68 -15.32 31.51
C LYS A 269 -2.48 -14.74 30.11
N ALA A 270 -2.82 -13.47 29.96
CA ALA A 270 -2.65 -12.68 28.76
C ALA A 270 -1.79 -11.45 29.06
N MET A 271 -0.91 -11.08 28.14
CA MET A 271 -0.14 -9.84 28.21
C MET A 271 -0.23 -9.11 26.87
N ALA A 272 -0.45 -7.80 26.93
CA ALA A 272 -0.65 -6.98 25.75
C ALA A 272 0.22 -5.71 25.74
N ILE A 273 0.66 -5.32 24.55
CA ILE A 273 1.31 -4.04 24.26
C ILE A 273 0.32 -3.15 23.51
N CYS A 274 0.14 -1.92 24.01
CA CYS A 274 -0.69 -0.88 23.40
C CYS A 274 0.21 0.18 22.75
N THR A 275 0.09 0.38 21.43
CA THR A 275 0.98 1.24 20.64
C THR A 275 0.23 2.02 19.57
N ARG A 276 0.72 3.21 19.20
CA ARG A 276 0.26 3.96 18.02
C ARG A 276 0.85 3.43 16.72
N HIS A 277 1.82 2.52 16.77
CA HIS A 277 2.49 2.03 15.58
C HIS A 277 1.67 0.94 14.87
N PRO A 278 1.30 1.15 13.58
CA PRO A 278 0.55 0.16 12.82
C PRO A 278 1.36 -1.12 12.54
N PHE A 279 2.67 -1.11 12.78
CA PHE A 279 3.57 -2.26 12.66
C PHE A 279 3.74 -3.05 13.99
N LEU A 280 2.76 -3.01 14.91
CA LEU A 280 2.76 -3.72 16.21
C LEU A 280 3.32 -5.15 16.24
N HIS A 281 3.26 -5.89 15.12
CA HIS A 281 3.78 -7.25 14.98
C HIS A 281 5.28 -7.38 15.34
N ILE A 282 6.06 -6.30 15.25
CA ILE A 282 7.48 -6.28 15.63
C ILE A 282 7.73 -6.66 17.10
N TYR A 283 6.72 -6.47 17.97
CA TYR A 283 6.85 -6.73 19.41
C TYR A 283 6.53 -8.18 19.82
N LYS A 284 6.15 -9.05 18.87
CA LYS A 284 5.86 -10.47 19.16
C LYS A 284 7.01 -11.18 19.93
N PRO A 285 8.31 -11.02 19.59
CA PRO A 285 9.39 -11.67 20.33
C PRO A 285 9.53 -11.20 21.79
N LEU A 286 9.27 -9.91 22.04
CA LEU A 286 9.35 -9.30 23.37
C LEU A 286 8.21 -9.79 24.27
N LEU A 287 6.97 -9.78 23.77
CA LEU A 287 5.80 -10.31 24.49
C LEU A 287 5.97 -11.78 24.87
N LEU A 288 6.55 -12.61 24.00
CA LEU A 288 6.82 -14.02 24.30
C LEU A 288 7.74 -14.18 25.51
N LEU A 289 8.83 -13.41 25.56
CA LEU A 289 9.81 -13.48 26.65
C LEU A 289 9.24 -12.91 27.96
N ALA A 290 8.63 -11.73 27.90
CA ALA A 290 8.08 -11.04 29.07
C ALA A 290 6.91 -11.81 29.71
N LEU A 291 6.02 -12.41 28.90
CA LEU A 291 4.95 -13.25 29.45
C LEU A 291 5.53 -14.54 30.05
N GLU A 292 6.56 -15.15 29.45
CA GLU A 292 7.18 -16.34 30.04
C GLU A 292 7.83 -16.05 31.41
N GLU A 293 8.47 -14.89 31.55
CA GLU A 293 9.02 -14.39 32.81
C GLU A 293 7.93 -14.06 33.82
N TYR A 294 6.88 -13.35 33.43
CA TYR A 294 5.75 -13.03 34.29
C TYR A 294 5.03 -14.29 34.84
N PHE A 295 5.06 -15.40 34.09
CA PHE A 295 4.61 -16.71 34.59
C PHE A 295 5.53 -17.34 35.64
N LYS A 296 6.82 -16.98 35.68
CA LYS A 296 7.78 -17.43 36.71
C LYS A 296 7.71 -16.53 37.94
N THR A 297 7.58 -15.23 37.73
CA THR A 297 7.55 -14.18 38.76
C THR A 297 6.48 -13.14 38.39
N PRO A 298 5.23 -13.29 38.87
CA PRO A 298 4.16 -12.34 38.58
C PRO A 298 4.36 -11.05 39.40
N GLN A 299 5.15 -10.12 38.86
CA GLN A 299 5.46 -8.83 39.46
C GLN A 299 5.26 -7.68 38.47
N PRO A 300 4.80 -6.49 38.92
CA PRO A 300 4.71 -5.30 38.08
C PRO A 300 6.05 -4.83 37.48
N SER A 301 7.19 -5.21 38.07
CA SER A 301 8.53 -4.89 37.56
C SER A 301 8.77 -5.42 36.15
N THR A 302 8.31 -6.64 35.82
CA THR A 302 8.44 -7.22 34.48
C THR A 302 7.73 -6.39 33.41
N LEU A 303 6.62 -5.72 33.76
CA LEU A 303 5.92 -4.79 32.86
C LEU A 303 6.72 -3.50 32.70
N ALA A 304 7.29 -2.96 33.79
CA ALA A 304 8.13 -1.77 33.74
C ALA A 304 9.41 -1.97 32.91
N GLU A 305 10.06 -3.13 33.08
CA GLU A 305 11.25 -3.52 32.30
C GLU A 305 10.93 -3.69 30.81
N LEU A 306 9.77 -4.29 30.47
CA LEU A 306 9.31 -4.39 29.09
C LEU A 306 8.98 -3.00 28.49
N TYR A 307 8.33 -2.13 29.27
CA TYR A 307 7.98 -0.77 28.85
C TYR A 307 9.22 0.05 28.52
N GLU A 308 10.19 0.07 29.43
CA GLU A 308 11.44 0.80 29.27
C GLU A 308 12.26 0.22 28.13
N ALA A 309 12.36 -1.11 28.01
CA ALA A 309 13.08 -1.76 26.91
C ALA A 309 12.52 -1.39 25.53
N VAL A 310 11.19 -1.29 25.38
CA VAL A 310 10.60 -0.89 24.10
C VAL A 310 10.74 0.61 23.85
N ASN A 311 10.51 1.46 24.86
CA ASN A 311 10.58 2.91 24.69
C ASN A 311 12.01 3.47 24.56
N THR A 312 13.03 2.72 25.00
CA THR A 312 14.45 3.04 24.76
C THR A 312 15.00 2.57 23.40
N MET A 313 14.15 2.00 22.53
CA MET A 313 14.52 1.57 21.18
C MET A 313 14.96 2.76 20.30
N ASP A 314 16.22 2.76 19.86
CA ASP A 314 16.73 3.80 18.97
C ASP A 314 16.28 3.57 17.52
N LEU A 315 15.47 4.51 17.01
CA LEU A 315 15.04 4.62 15.62
C LEU A 315 15.59 5.88 14.92
N SER A 316 16.50 6.63 15.56
CA SER A 316 16.91 7.97 15.12
C SER A 316 17.65 8.03 13.79
N LEU A 317 18.17 6.90 13.29
CA LEU A 317 18.78 6.79 11.96
C LEU A 317 17.78 6.50 10.83
N MET A 318 16.51 6.24 11.12
CA MET A 318 15.50 5.96 10.10
C MET A 318 15.07 7.26 9.41
N PRO A 319 15.27 7.43 8.08
CA PRO A 319 14.97 8.66 7.39
C PRO A 319 13.46 8.87 7.23
N LYS A 320 13.01 10.12 7.40
CA LYS A 320 11.64 10.56 7.08
C LYS A 320 11.50 10.69 5.56
N LEU A 321 10.64 9.86 4.97
CA LEU A 321 10.37 9.83 3.53
C LEU A 321 9.09 10.62 3.19
N SER A 322 9.07 11.32 2.05
CA SER A 322 7.86 12.00 1.56
C SER A 322 6.75 11.01 1.19
N ILE A 323 5.51 11.47 1.00
CA ILE A 323 4.38 10.64 0.55
C ILE A 323 4.72 9.93 -0.77
N LEU A 324 5.35 10.63 -1.72
CA LEU A 324 5.75 10.05 -3.01
C LEU A 324 6.87 9.03 -2.85
N GLU A 325 7.86 9.29 -1.98
CA GLU A 325 8.95 8.35 -1.72
C GLU A 325 8.48 7.08 -1.00
N ARG A 326 7.61 7.23 0.02
CA ARG A 326 6.95 6.10 0.69
C ARG A 326 6.16 5.26 -0.30
N HIS A 327 5.43 5.90 -1.22
CA HIS A 327 4.71 5.21 -2.29
C HIS A 327 5.66 4.46 -3.24
N LEU A 328 6.76 5.09 -3.69
CA LEU A 328 7.74 4.46 -4.58
C LEU A 328 8.45 3.27 -3.93
N LEU A 329 8.78 3.37 -2.64
CA LEU A 329 9.34 2.27 -1.86
C LEU A 329 8.34 1.11 -1.71
N GLN A 330 7.06 1.40 -1.44
CA GLN A 330 6.01 0.38 -1.40
C GLN A 330 5.69 -0.27 -2.75
N ALA A 331 6.07 0.36 -3.86
CA ALA A 331 5.74 -0.08 -5.22
C ALA A 331 6.89 -0.82 -5.92
N SER A 332 8.06 -0.95 -5.28
CA SER A 332 9.26 -1.59 -5.84
C SER A 332 9.76 -2.70 -4.94
N ASP A 333 10.30 -3.78 -5.52
CA ASP A 333 11.02 -4.82 -4.76
C ASP A 333 12.53 -4.48 -4.59
N ASN A 334 12.95 -3.26 -4.95
CA ASN A 334 14.36 -2.86 -5.03
C ASN A 334 14.93 -2.40 -3.67
N LYS A 335 15.69 -3.30 -3.05
CA LYS A 335 16.36 -3.15 -1.75
C LYS A 335 17.34 -1.97 -1.62
N ASP A 336 17.79 -1.39 -2.74
CA ASP A 336 18.74 -0.26 -2.81
C ASP A 336 18.03 1.09 -3.09
N LEU A 337 16.69 1.17 -2.98
CA LEU A 337 15.95 2.41 -3.23
C LEU A 337 16.09 3.38 -2.04
N PHE A 338 16.48 4.64 -2.29
CA PHE A 338 16.76 5.66 -1.26
C PHE A 338 17.87 5.30 -0.25
N VAL A 339 18.78 4.38 -0.59
CA VAL A 339 19.91 4.00 0.28
C VAL A 339 20.80 5.19 0.66
N GLU A 340 20.89 6.19 -0.22
CA GLU A 340 21.62 7.44 0.01
C GLU A 340 21.11 8.21 1.23
N LYS A 341 19.82 8.11 1.55
CA LYS A 341 19.24 8.77 2.73
C LYS A 341 19.71 8.13 4.03
N PHE A 342 19.87 6.81 4.06
CA PHE A 342 20.46 6.13 5.23
C PHE A 342 21.94 6.48 5.38
N GLU A 343 22.68 6.57 4.27
CA GLU A 343 24.07 7.04 4.28
C GLU A 343 24.19 8.47 4.81
N GLN A 344 23.31 9.39 4.37
CA GLN A 344 23.24 10.76 4.88
C GLN A 344 22.87 10.82 6.36
N MET A 345 21.83 10.11 6.82
CA MET A 345 21.45 10.06 8.24
C MET A 345 22.62 9.59 9.13
N ILE A 346 23.36 8.58 8.68
CA ILE A 346 24.55 8.09 9.40
C ILE A 346 25.66 9.16 9.42
N GLN A 347 25.90 9.86 8.32
CA GLN A 347 26.91 10.93 8.26
C GLN A 347 26.54 12.12 9.16
N MET A 348 25.27 12.54 9.15
CA MET A 348 24.75 13.56 10.06
C MET A 348 24.99 13.16 11.52
N ARG A 349 24.64 11.92 11.88
CA ARG A 349 24.84 11.37 13.23
C ARG A 349 26.32 11.32 13.63
N MET A 350 27.21 10.95 12.71
CA MET A 350 28.67 10.97 12.95
C MET A 350 29.25 12.38 13.12
N ALA A 351 28.63 13.42 12.53
CA ALA A 351 29.04 14.81 12.70
C ALA A 351 28.53 15.38 14.04
N GLU A 352 27.27 15.10 14.39
CA GLU A 352 26.67 15.41 15.70
C GLU A 352 27.52 14.83 16.85
N ASP A 353 27.90 13.55 16.77
CA ASP A 353 28.69 12.87 17.81
C ASP A 353 30.13 13.38 17.96
N LYS A 354 30.61 14.20 17.00
CA LYS A 354 31.90 14.91 17.09
C LYS A 354 31.77 16.36 17.55
N GLY A 355 30.55 16.89 17.64
CA GLY A 355 30.30 18.31 17.92
C GLY A 355 30.60 19.24 16.74
N GLU A 356 30.56 18.74 15.50
CA GLU A 356 30.66 19.58 14.29
C GLU A 356 29.34 20.39 14.11
N ALA A 357 29.44 21.66 13.69
CA ALA A 357 28.28 22.57 13.66
C ALA A 357 27.39 22.38 12.42
N LEU A 358 26.07 22.54 12.59
CA LEU A 358 25.06 22.29 11.55
C LEU A 358 25.23 23.11 10.25
N ASP A 359 25.87 24.27 10.30
CA ASP A 359 26.06 25.13 9.11
C ASP A 359 27.14 24.61 8.15
N ASP A 360 28.16 23.88 8.64
CA ASP A 360 29.15 23.22 7.78
C ASP A 360 28.57 22.00 7.03
N MET A 361 27.42 21.48 7.49
CA MET A 361 26.83 20.24 6.97
C MET A 361 26.16 20.42 5.60
N ALA A 362 25.66 21.62 5.27
CA ALA A 362 25.14 21.91 3.94
C ALA A 362 26.25 21.79 2.87
N ALA A 363 27.44 22.32 3.16
CA ALA A 363 28.61 22.23 2.28
C ALA A 363 29.17 20.79 2.17
N MET A 364 29.01 19.96 3.21
CA MET A 364 29.36 18.53 3.13
C MET A 364 28.41 17.74 2.22
N SER A 365 27.12 18.10 2.16
CA SER A 365 26.14 17.43 1.29
C SER A 365 26.42 17.65 -0.22
N GLU A 366 27.14 18.72 -0.58
CA GLU A 366 27.48 19.06 -1.97
C GLU A 366 28.79 18.40 -2.46
N SER A 367 29.60 17.82 -1.56
CA SER A 367 30.99 17.42 -1.86
C SER A 367 31.23 15.89 -1.83
N PRO A 368 31.14 15.17 -2.95
CA PRO A 368 31.29 13.70 -2.99
C PRO A 368 32.70 13.19 -2.67
N GLU A 369 33.72 14.05 -2.65
CA GLU A 369 35.13 13.68 -2.43
C GLU A 369 35.47 13.38 -0.95
N ARG A 370 34.60 13.74 -0.01
CA ARG A 370 34.78 13.49 1.44
C ARG A 370 33.92 12.34 1.99
N ARG A 371 33.65 11.30 1.20
CA ARG A 371 32.92 10.10 1.65
C ARG A 371 33.88 9.10 2.32
N PRO A 372 33.97 9.00 3.67
CA PRO A 372 34.61 7.85 4.29
C PRO A 372 33.86 6.58 3.92
N GLY A 373 34.59 5.48 3.72
CA GLY A 373 34.03 4.22 3.23
C GLY A 373 33.08 3.55 4.21
N LEU A 374 31.79 3.87 4.12
CA LEU A 374 30.71 3.19 4.83
C LEU A 374 30.59 1.74 4.30
N VAL A 375 30.74 0.76 5.19
CA VAL A 375 30.69 -0.66 4.84
C VAL A 375 29.24 -1.15 4.95
N ARG A 376 28.73 -1.76 3.87
CA ARG A 376 27.43 -2.46 3.91
C ARG A 376 27.49 -3.65 4.87
N ASN A 377 26.43 -3.83 5.67
CA ASN A 377 26.29 -5.00 6.53
C ASN A 377 26.53 -6.30 5.75
N GLY A 378 27.40 -7.19 6.24
CA GLY A 378 27.57 -8.56 5.74
C GLY A 378 28.67 -8.83 4.71
N THR A 379 29.51 -7.85 4.34
CA THR A 379 30.70 -8.14 3.51
C THR A 379 31.79 -8.81 4.39
N ILE A 380 32.67 -9.65 3.82
CA ILE A 380 33.68 -10.45 4.57
C ILE A 380 34.59 -9.58 5.47
N ALA A 381 34.77 -8.29 5.16
CA ALA A 381 35.46 -7.31 6.02
C ALA A 381 34.83 -7.14 7.43
N HIS A 382 33.58 -7.56 7.63
CA HIS A 382 32.85 -7.45 8.89
C HIS A 382 33.54 -8.14 10.07
N VAL A 383 34.30 -9.21 9.83
CA VAL A 383 34.98 -9.97 10.91
C VAL A 383 36.15 -9.18 11.53
N GLN A 384 36.76 -8.24 10.81
CA GLN A 384 38.02 -7.61 11.22
C GLN A 384 37.87 -6.20 11.80
N GLN A 385 36.67 -5.60 11.74
CA GLN A 385 36.41 -4.20 12.14
C GLN A 385 35.32 -4.05 13.21
N LEU A 386 34.92 -5.16 13.84
CA LEU A 386 33.86 -5.29 14.86
C LEU A 386 34.02 -4.46 16.15
N ILE A 387 35.06 -3.63 16.28
CA ILE A 387 35.39 -2.89 17.50
C ILE A 387 35.05 -1.38 17.39
N HIS A 388 34.85 -0.82 16.18
CA HIS A 388 34.83 0.66 15.99
C HIS A 388 33.80 1.24 15.01
N SER A 389 32.74 0.53 14.61
CA SER A 389 31.66 1.12 13.80
C SER A 389 30.26 0.80 14.34
N ASN A 390 29.71 1.73 15.12
CA ASN A 390 28.32 1.68 15.61
C ASN A 390 27.27 1.91 14.51
N TYR A 391 27.70 2.21 13.29
CA TYR A 391 26.86 2.63 12.18
C TYR A 391 27.09 1.75 10.96
N SER A 392 26.01 1.32 10.32
CA SER A 392 26.03 0.45 9.14
C SER A 392 24.89 0.79 8.19
N VAL A 393 25.17 0.83 6.89
CA VAL A 393 24.12 1.02 5.87
C VAL A 393 23.25 -0.25 5.79
N PRO A 394 21.90 -0.14 5.82
CA PRO A 394 21.01 -1.28 5.67
C PRO A 394 21.27 -2.07 4.37
N ARG A 395 20.98 -3.38 4.40
CA ARG A 395 20.99 -4.22 3.17
C ARG A 395 19.68 -4.11 2.38
N ASP A 396 18.65 -3.60 3.02
CA ASP A 396 17.30 -3.50 2.50
C ASP A 396 16.69 -2.23 3.09
N THR A 397 16.29 -1.29 2.24
CA THR A 397 15.75 0.00 2.68
C THR A 397 14.27 -0.04 3.05
N HIS A 398 13.59 -1.18 2.85
CA HIS A 398 12.21 -1.40 3.30
C HIS A 398 12.10 -1.66 4.81
N GLU A 399 13.16 -2.18 5.43
CA GLU A 399 13.21 -2.59 6.83
C GLU A 399 14.41 -1.92 7.54
N PHE A 400 14.14 -1.08 8.53
CA PHE A 400 15.18 -0.56 9.41
C PHE A 400 15.51 -1.58 10.50
N GLU A 401 16.74 -2.07 10.51
CA GLU A 401 17.24 -3.05 11.49
C GLU A 401 17.73 -2.33 12.76
N THR A 402 17.06 -2.57 13.89
CA THR A 402 17.44 -2.06 15.23
C THR A 402 17.51 -3.19 16.26
N LYS A 403 17.80 -2.87 17.53
CA LYS A 403 17.87 -3.84 18.63
C LYS A 403 17.25 -3.26 19.89
N VAL A 404 16.46 -4.06 20.59
CA VAL A 404 15.96 -3.77 21.94
C VAL A 404 16.74 -4.60 22.95
N MET A 405 17.18 -3.97 24.04
CA MET A 405 17.83 -4.66 25.16
C MET A 405 16.77 -5.06 26.19
N TYR A 406 16.48 -6.35 26.30
CA TYR A 406 15.55 -6.88 27.30
C TYR A 406 16.26 -7.94 28.15
N ASN A 407 16.29 -7.77 29.46
CA ASN A 407 17.01 -8.62 30.43
C ASN A 407 18.48 -8.90 30.04
N GLY A 408 19.16 -7.89 29.48
CA GLY A 408 20.53 -7.99 28.98
C GLY A 408 20.69 -8.72 27.64
N ILE A 409 19.60 -9.23 27.05
CA ILE A 409 19.59 -9.90 25.76
C ILE A 409 19.28 -8.88 24.64
N PRO A 410 20.16 -8.71 23.64
CA PRO A 410 19.88 -7.87 22.47
C PRO A 410 18.94 -8.59 21.50
N ILE A 411 17.67 -8.20 21.50
CA ILE A 411 16.64 -8.73 20.59
C ILE A 411 16.65 -7.91 19.29
N PRO A 412 16.96 -8.50 18.12
CA PRO A 412 16.91 -7.78 16.85
C PRO A 412 15.46 -7.51 16.44
N ILE A 413 15.19 -6.28 16.03
CA ILE A 413 13.88 -5.80 15.58
C ILE A 413 14.01 -5.20 14.18
N LYS A 414 12.99 -5.39 13.36
CA LYS A 414 12.89 -4.84 12.01
C LYS A 414 11.67 -3.94 11.90
N VAL A 415 11.88 -2.65 11.65
CA VAL A 415 10.80 -1.66 11.54
C VAL A 415 10.54 -1.34 10.07
N PRO A 416 9.32 -1.51 9.55
CA PRO A 416 9.00 -1.13 8.17
C PRO A 416 9.15 0.39 7.95
N VAL A 417 9.94 0.79 6.97
CA VAL A 417 10.29 2.21 6.71
C VAL A 417 9.14 2.97 6.04
N ALA A 418 8.27 2.27 5.29
CA ALA A 418 7.11 2.86 4.63
C ALA A 418 5.87 1.97 4.77
N VAL A 419 5.01 2.26 5.75
CA VAL A 419 3.71 1.58 5.93
C VAL A 419 2.62 2.24 5.09
N SER A 420 1.78 1.45 4.42
CA SER A 420 0.63 1.94 3.66
C SER A 420 -0.52 2.33 4.59
N PRO A 421 -1.38 3.30 4.23
CA PRO A 421 -2.65 3.52 4.93
C PRO A 421 -3.44 2.21 5.12
N GLU A 422 -4.15 2.10 6.23
CA GLU A 422 -5.00 0.95 6.61
C GLU A 422 -4.25 -0.40 6.77
N THR A 423 -2.91 -0.43 6.62
CA THR A 423 -2.11 -1.64 6.87
C THR A 423 -1.67 -1.69 8.33
N VAL A 424 -2.37 -2.48 9.13
CA VAL A 424 -2.09 -2.68 10.56
C VAL A 424 -1.77 -4.16 10.83
N GLY A 425 -0.71 -4.43 11.59
CA GLY A 425 -0.22 -5.78 11.89
C GLY A 425 0.60 -6.39 10.75
N ASP A 426 0.76 -7.70 10.78
CA ASP A 426 1.33 -8.51 9.70
C ASP A 426 0.25 -9.52 9.28
N PHE A 427 -0.10 -9.52 8.00
CA PHE A 427 -1.19 -10.30 7.41
C PHE A 427 -0.93 -10.52 5.92
N SER A 428 -1.53 -11.58 5.36
CA SER A 428 -1.41 -11.89 3.94
C SER A 428 -2.75 -11.77 3.20
N LEU A 429 -2.78 -10.88 2.21
CA LEU A 429 -3.84 -10.81 1.21
C LEU A 429 -3.88 -12.10 0.39
N VAL A 430 -2.72 -12.73 0.12
CA VAL A 430 -2.67 -14.03 -0.58
C VAL A 430 -3.44 -15.10 0.20
N LYS A 431 -3.23 -15.21 1.53
CA LYS A 431 -3.97 -16.13 2.40
C LYS A 431 -5.47 -15.84 2.34
N LEU A 432 -5.88 -14.57 2.48
CA LEU A 432 -7.29 -14.14 2.41
C LEU A 432 -7.94 -14.52 1.07
N ILE A 433 -7.27 -14.19 -0.05
CA ILE A 433 -7.75 -14.46 -1.40
C ILE A 433 -7.88 -15.96 -1.65
N GLN A 434 -6.87 -16.76 -1.30
CA GLN A 434 -6.91 -18.22 -1.44
C GLN A 434 -8.04 -18.85 -0.63
N THR A 435 -8.28 -18.37 0.59
CA THR A 435 -9.31 -18.89 1.51
C THR A 435 -10.70 -18.89 0.85
N TYR A 436 -11.06 -17.81 0.15
CA TYR A 436 -12.38 -17.71 -0.50
C TYR A 436 -12.37 -18.09 -2.00
N ASN A 437 -11.23 -18.03 -2.69
CA ASN A 437 -11.09 -18.46 -4.08
C ASN A 437 -11.26 -19.98 -4.22
N ASP A 438 -10.51 -20.75 -3.46
CA ASP A 438 -10.38 -22.19 -3.66
C ASP A 438 -11.71 -22.94 -3.56
N PRO A 439 -12.57 -22.66 -2.56
CA PRO A 439 -13.90 -23.28 -2.48
C PRO A 439 -14.85 -22.77 -3.58
N HIS A 440 -14.73 -21.50 -3.98
CA HIS A 440 -15.57 -20.89 -5.01
C HIS A 440 -15.30 -21.49 -6.40
N VAL A 441 -14.02 -21.70 -6.76
CA VAL A 441 -13.64 -22.34 -8.03
C VAL A 441 -14.02 -23.83 -8.05
N LYS A 442 -13.83 -24.56 -6.93
CA LYS A 442 -14.12 -26.00 -6.85
C LYS A 442 -15.63 -26.30 -6.86
N SER A 443 -16.44 -25.44 -6.24
CA SER A 443 -17.90 -25.58 -6.21
C SER A 443 -18.55 -24.19 -6.05
N PRO A 444 -18.87 -23.48 -7.14
CA PRO A 444 -19.45 -22.14 -7.05
C PRO A 444 -20.88 -22.20 -6.51
N ILE A 445 -21.15 -21.38 -5.49
CA ILE A 445 -22.48 -21.18 -4.91
C ILE A 445 -22.97 -19.81 -5.40
N PRO A 446 -24.19 -19.69 -5.95
CA PRO A 446 -24.73 -18.42 -6.38
C PRO A 446 -25.06 -17.51 -5.19
N PHE A 447 -24.66 -16.25 -5.27
CA PHE A 447 -25.02 -15.22 -4.29
C PHE A 447 -26.45 -14.71 -4.52
N ALA A 448 -27.09 -14.26 -3.44
CA ALA A 448 -28.31 -13.44 -3.54
C ALA A 448 -27.97 -12.12 -4.25
N LEU A 449 -28.79 -11.72 -5.22
CA LEU A 449 -28.56 -10.50 -5.99
C LEU A 449 -28.74 -9.26 -5.10
N HIS A 450 -27.72 -8.40 -5.08
CA HIS A 450 -27.79 -7.09 -4.43
C HIS A 450 -27.02 -6.06 -5.27
N PRO A 451 -27.62 -4.91 -5.66
CA PRO A 451 -27.03 -3.98 -6.62
C PRO A 451 -25.60 -3.50 -6.30
N HIS A 452 -25.28 -3.27 -5.02
CA HIS A 452 -23.92 -2.88 -4.61
C HIS A 452 -22.92 -4.05 -4.61
N LEU A 453 -23.36 -5.28 -4.32
CA LEU A 453 -22.47 -6.37 -3.90
C LEU A 453 -22.12 -7.33 -5.05
N THR A 454 -23.11 -7.68 -5.87
CA THR A 454 -22.97 -8.71 -6.90
C THR A 454 -22.81 -8.08 -8.28
N THR A 455 -21.80 -7.23 -8.47
CA THR A 455 -21.59 -6.44 -9.70
C THR A 455 -21.43 -7.30 -10.97
N GLY A 456 -20.87 -8.51 -10.85
CA GLY A 456 -20.79 -9.53 -11.91
C GLY A 456 -21.95 -10.53 -11.91
N GLY A 457 -23.09 -10.20 -11.29
CA GLY A 457 -24.23 -11.10 -11.12
C GLY A 457 -24.02 -12.17 -10.04
N VAL A 458 -24.84 -13.23 -10.05
CA VAL A 458 -24.87 -14.27 -9.00
C VAL A 458 -23.54 -15.01 -8.78
N HIS A 459 -22.62 -14.97 -9.76
CA HIS A 459 -21.29 -15.59 -9.69
C HIS A 459 -20.16 -14.55 -9.56
N THR A 460 -20.46 -13.36 -9.04
CA THR A 460 -19.43 -12.38 -8.63
C THR A 460 -18.41 -13.06 -7.70
N HIS A 461 -17.12 -12.86 -7.94
CA HIS A 461 -16.07 -13.48 -7.14
C HIS A 461 -16.17 -13.04 -5.66
N PRO A 462 -16.03 -13.92 -4.64
CA PRO A 462 -16.27 -13.56 -3.24
C PRO A 462 -15.42 -12.37 -2.75
N ILE A 463 -14.17 -12.27 -3.20
CA ILE A 463 -13.30 -11.14 -2.83
C ILE A 463 -13.82 -9.80 -3.39
N ILE A 464 -14.49 -9.79 -4.55
CA ILE A 464 -15.16 -8.59 -5.08
C ILE A 464 -16.42 -8.28 -4.27
N VAL A 465 -17.18 -9.30 -3.84
CA VAL A 465 -18.32 -9.13 -2.93
C VAL A 465 -17.88 -8.49 -1.60
N LEU A 466 -16.76 -8.95 -1.02
CA LEU A 466 -16.15 -8.37 0.18
C LEU A 466 -15.77 -6.90 0.01
N VAL A 467 -14.99 -6.58 -1.03
CA VAL A 467 -14.56 -5.19 -1.28
C VAL A 467 -15.76 -4.29 -1.59
N ASN A 468 -16.74 -4.77 -2.36
CA ASN A 468 -17.99 -4.05 -2.58
C ASN A 468 -18.77 -3.79 -1.28
N ALA A 469 -18.79 -4.75 -0.34
CA ALA A 469 -19.44 -4.59 0.95
C ALA A 469 -18.75 -3.51 1.80
N MET A 470 -17.43 -3.52 1.84
CA MET A 470 -16.64 -2.51 2.58
C MET A 470 -16.76 -1.11 1.94
N LEU A 471 -16.65 -1.01 0.61
CA LEU A 471 -16.84 0.25 -0.13
C LEU A 471 -18.24 0.84 0.05
N THR A 472 -19.27 0.02 0.25
CA THR A 472 -20.65 0.48 0.48
C THR A 472 -21.08 0.41 1.94
N GLN A 473 -20.10 0.40 2.86
CA GLN A 473 -20.28 0.50 4.32
C GLN A 473 -21.28 -0.51 4.90
N LYS A 474 -21.29 -1.73 4.38
CA LYS A 474 -22.09 -2.85 4.90
C LYS A 474 -21.42 -3.45 6.14
N ARG A 475 -22.21 -4.15 6.96
CA ARG A 475 -21.75 -4.87 8.16
C ARG A 475 -21.15 -6.21 7.74
N VAL A 476 -19.84 -6.37 7.90
CA VAL A 476 -19.07 -7.55 7.50
C VAL A 476 -18.58 -8.29 8.74
N ILE A 477 -18.86 -9.59 8.83
CA ILE A 477 -18.37 -10.46 9.91
C ILE A 477 -17.48 -11.56 9.35
N PHE A 478 -16.29 -11.72 9.93
CA PHE A 478 -15.40 -12.85 9.73
C PHE A 478 -15.61 -13.87 10.84
N LEU A 479 -16.15 -15.04 10.51
CA LEU A 479 -16.42 -16.11 11.46
C LEU A 479 -15.29 -17.15 11.42
N GLY A 480 -14.58 -17.29 12.54
CA GLY A 480 -13.49 -18.23 12.75
C GLY A 480 -13.81 -19.34 13.75
N HIS A 481 -14.94 -20.03 13.62
CA HIS A 481 -15.28 -21.10 14.55
C HIS A 481 -14.19 -22.19 14.61
N ASN A 482 -13.75 -22.53 15.82
CA ASN A 482 -12.60 -23.42 16.10
C ASN A 482 -11.24 -22.98 15.51
N ARG A 483 -11.12 -21.77 14.97
CA ARG A 483 -9.83 -21.17 14.58
C ARG A 483 -9.17 -20.41 15.74
N PRO A 484 -7.84 -20.24 15.74
CA PRO A 484 -7.18 -19.28 16.61
C PRO A 484 -7.75 -17.89 16.33
N SER A 485 -7.97 -17.11 17.38
CA SER A 485 -8.52 -15.76 17.28
C SER A 485 -7.62 -14.82 16.46
N GLY A 486 -6.31 -15.05 16.46
CA GLY A 486 -5.35 -14.32 15.63
C GLY A 486 -5.53 -14.52 14.13
N GLU A 487 -5.93 -15.72 13.69
CA GLU A 487 -6.24 -15.99 12.28
C GLU A 487 -7.48 -15.21 11.81
N VAL A 488 -8.41 -14.92 12.73
CA VAL A 488 -9.60 -14.09 12.45
C VAL A 488 -9.22 -12.62 12.37
N ALA A 489 -8.39 -12.14 13.31
CA ALA A 489 -7.89 -10.77 13.29
C ALA A 489 -7.04 -10.47 12.04
N GLU A 490 -6.15 -11.38 11.64
CA GLU A 490 -5.40 -11.30 10.38
C GLU A 490 -6.32 -11.16 9.17
N ALA A 491 -7.44 -11.89 9.12
CA ALA A 491 -8.40 -11.82 8.00
C ALA A 491 -9.14 -10.47 7.94
N VAL A 492 -9.54 -9.92 9.09
CA VAL A 492 -10.16 -8.57 9.18
C VAL A 492 -9.18 -7.49 8.72
N LEU A 493 -7.94 -7.53 9.20
CA LEU A 493 -6.90 -6.55 8.85
C LEU A 493 -6.51 -6.65 7.37
N ALA A 494 -6.41 -7.87 6.84
CA ALA A 494 -6.23 -8.11 5.42
C ALA A 494 -7.38 -7.52 4.59
N ALA A 495 -8.63 -7.66 5.02
CA ALA A 495 -9.78 -7.08 4.32
C ALA A 495 -9.73 -5.53 4.32
N CYS A 496 -9.34 -4.90 5.42
CA CYS A 496 -9.17 -3.44 5.51
C CYS A 496 -8.14 -2.93 4.50
N ALA A 497 -6.95 -3.52 4.46
CA ALA A 497 -5.91 -3.13 3.52
C ALA A 497 -6.25 -3.47 2.05
N LEU A 498 -7.03 -4.54 1.82
CA LEU A 498 -7.52 -4.92 0.49
C LEU A 498 -8.49 -3.87 -0.08
N ALA A 499 -9.49 -3.45 0.70
CA ALA A 499 -10.45 -2.43 0.28
C ALA A 499 -9.81 -1.03 0.20
N SER A 500 -8.79 -0.77 1.02
CA SER A 500 -7.97 0.43 0.97
C SER A 500 -7.17 0.58 -0.31
N GLY A 501 -6.50 -0.49 -0.75
CA GLY A 501 -5.42 -0.41 -1.76
C GLY A 501 -4.24 0.48 -1.33
N GLY A 502 -4.17 0.90 -0.06
CA GLY A 502 -3.29 1.95 0.41
C GLY A 502 -3.58 3.32 -0.23
N VAL A 503 -4.84 3.58 -0.60
CA VAL A 503 -5.34 4.82 -1.23
C VAL A 503 -6.58 5.34 -0.53
N LEU A 504 -7.57 4.47 -0.30
CA LEU A 504 -8.77 4.78 0.48
C LEU A 504 -8.50 4.53 1.96
N ARG A 505 -9.00 5.41 2.84
CA ARG A 505 -8.87 5.27 4.29
C ARG A 505 -10.22 5.13 5.01
N GLY A 506 -10.14 4.90 6.32
CA GLY A 506 -11.26 4.93 7.26
C GLY A 506 -11.78 3.55 7.67
N PHE A 507 -11.30 2.45 7.08
CA PHE A 507 -11.78 1.08 7.35
C PHE A 507 -11.39 0.61 8.75
N THR A 508 -10.13 0.79 9.14
CA THR A 508 -9.62 0.36 10.46
C THR A 508 -10.34 1.03 11.62
N ARG A 509 -10.85 2.26 11.47
CA ARG A 509 -11.61 2.95 12.53
C ARG A 509 -12.93 2.27 12.91
N HIS A 510 -13.50 1.51 11.99
CA HIS A 510 -14.70 0.70 12.21
C HIS A 510 -14.43 -0.80 12.01
N ALA A 511 -13.16 -1.18 12.11
CA ALA A 511 -12.76 -2.57 12.20
C ALA A 511 -12.60 -2.98 13.66
N PHE A 512 -13.08 -4.17 13.98
CA PHE A 512 -12.95 -4.84 15.26
C PHE A 512 -12.25 -6.17 14.97
N PRO A 513 -10.91 -6.21 14.89
CA PRO A 513 -10.20 -7.40 14.41
C PRO A 513 -10.49 -8.65 15.25
N TYR A 514 -10.79 -8.44 16.54
CA TYR A 514 -11.49 -9.41 17.37
C TYR A 514 -12.59 -8.72 18.19
N THR A 515 -13.75 -9.38 18.31
CA THR A 515 -14.83 -9.05 19.24
C THR A 515 -15.59 -10.31 19.65
N ASP A 516 -16.25 -10.23 20.79
CA ASP A 516 -17.07 -11.27 21.43
C ASP A 516 -18.59 -11.03 21.21
N LEU A 517 -19.42 -11.78 21.95
CA LEU A 517 -20.87 -11.59 21.98
C LEU A 517 -21.33 -10.48 22.97
N SER A 518 -20.54 -10.11 23.98
CA SER A 518 -20.98 -9.11 24.97
C SER A 518 -21.14 -7.72 24.33
N LYS A 519 -20.35 -7.45 23.29
CA LYS A 519 -20.35 -6.17 22.55
C LYS A 519 -21.31 -6.09 21.37
N ILE A 520 -22.21 -7.05 21.16
CA ILE A 520 -23.11 -7.05 19.97
C ILE A 520 -23.98 -5.78 19.90
N ASP A 521 -24.52 -5.33 21.03
CA ASP A 521 -25.40 -4.15 21.06
C ASP A 521 -24.64 -2.85 20.76
N ASP A 522 -23.35 -2.77 21.10
CA ASP A 522 -22.48 -1.64 20.74
C ASP A 522 -22.04 -1.71 19.29
N LEU A 523 -21.69 -2.91 18.81
CA LEU A 523 -21.32 -3.16 17.42
C LEU A 523 -22.44 -2.77 16.45
N LEU A 524 -23.70 -3.05 16.81
CA LEU A 524 -24.88 -2.69 16.02
C LEU A 524 -25.20 -1.18 16.00
N LYS A 525 -24.64 -0.37 16.92
CA LYS A 525 -24.72 1.11 16.84
C LYS A 525 -23.83 1.68 15.73
N VAL A 526 -22.82 0.92 15.28
CA VAL A 526 -21.94 1.35 14.19
C VAL A 526 -22.64 1.10 12.83
N PRO A 527 -22.91 2.13 12.00
CA PRO A 527 -23.71 1.97 10.78
C PRO A 527 -23.16 0.96 9.76
N GLY A 528 -21.86 0.70 9.81
CA GLY A 528 -21.18 -0.40 9.13
C GLY A 528 -19.84 -0.66 9.78
N PHE A 529 -19.50 -1.94 9.96
CA PHE A 529 -18.32 -2.39 10.68
C PHE A 529 -17.69 -3.61 9.99
N ILE A 530 -16.41 -3.88 10.27
CA ILE A 530 -15.72 -5.12 9.87
C ILE A 530 -15.27 -5.84 11.14
N ALA A 531 -15.94 -6.92 11.54
CA ALA A 531 -15.69 -7.58 12.83
C ALA A 531 -15.18 -9.02 12.68
N GLY A 532 -14.25 -9.43 13.54
CA GLY A 532 -13.77 -10.80 13.64
C GLY A 532 -14.32 -11.50 14.88
N VAL A 533 -14.96 -12.67 14.71
CA VAL A 533 -15.63 -13.40 15.79
C VAL A 533 -15.31 -14.91 15.73
N THR A 534 -15.21 -15.57 16.88
CA THR A 534 -15.01 -17.03 16.97
C THR A 534 -16.29 -17.80 17.35
N ASN A 535 -17.33 -17.10 17.81
CA ASN A 535 -18.56 -17.68 18.30
C ASN A 535 -19.53 -18.01 17.12
N PRO A 536 -20.01 -19.25 16.96
CA PRO A 536 -20.85 -19.62 15.82
C PRO A 536 -22.27 -19.04 15.88
N THR A 537 -22.69 -18.48 17.02
CA THR A 537 -24.02 -17.86 17.19
C THR A 537 -24.31 -16.79 16.13
N PHE A 538 -23.30 -16.03 15.72
CA PHE A 538 -23.41 -15.00 14.68
C PHE A 538 -23.98 -15.54 13.35
N GLU A 539 -23.72 -16.80 12.97
CA GLU A 539 -24.27 -17.38 11.74
C GLU A 539 -25.81 -17.51 11.77
N ASN A 540 -26.39 -17.70 12.96
CA ASN A 540 -27.82 -17.91 13.15
C ASN A 540 -28.64 -16.59 13.20
N HIS A 541 -27.96 -15.45 13.30
CA HIS A 541 -28.56 -14.11 13.42
C HIS A 541 -28.25 -13.25 12.19
N PRO A 542 -28.92 -13.48 11.03
CA PRO A 542 -28.70 -12.71 9.80
C PRO A 542 -29.09 -11.22 9.94
N GLU A 543 -29.80 -10.83 10.99
CA GLU A 543 -30.06 -9.43 11.34
C GLU A 543 -28.81 -8.68 11.83
N TRP A 544 -27.76 -9.37 12.30
CA TRP A 544 -26.56 -8.73 12.85
C TRP A 544 -25.52 -8.30 11.79
N TRP A 545 -25.60 -8.86 10.59
CA TRP A 545 -24.61 -8.65 9.53
C TRP A 545 -25.26 -8.63 8.14
N ASP A 546 -24.58 -8.01 7.19
CA ASP A 546 -24.99 -7.97 5.78
C ASP A 546 -24.20 -8.98 4.93
N VAL A 547 -22.92 -9.19 5.28
CA VAL A 547 -22.05 -10.22 4.68
C VAL A 547 -21.31 -11.02 5.78
N LEU A 548 -21.45 -12.35 5.75
CA LEU A 548 -20.73 -13.28 6.62
C LEU A 548 -19.64 -13.99 5.82
N CYS A 549 -18.42 -13.96 6.34
CA CYS A 549 -17.22 -14.55 5.76
C CYS A 549 -16.72 -15.68 6.67
N ASP A 550 -17.15 -16.92 6.39
CA ASP A 550 -16.77 -18.12 7.15
C ASP A 550 -15.35 -18.57 6.73
N ILE A 551 -14.39 -18.41 7.64
CA ILE A 551 -12.97 -18.75 7.43
C ILE A 551 -12.78 -20.29 7.36
N PRO A 552 -13.27 -21.11 8.32
CA PRO A 552 -13.21 -22.57 8.24
C PRO A 552 -13.64 -23.19 6.92
N SER A 553 -14.77 -22.76 6.34
CA SER A 553 -15.28 -23.33 5.07
C SER A 553 -14.85 -22.57 3.82
N GLY A 554 -14.28 -21.37 3.99
CA GLY A 554 -13.95 -20.43 2.92
C GLY A 554 -15.19 -20.03 2.10
N ARG A 555 -16.34 -19.88 2.77
CA ARG A 555 -17.61 -19.47 2.15
C ARG A 555 -18.01 -18.08 2.59
N MET A 556 -18.72 -17.40 1.71
CA MET A 556 -19.29 -16.09 1.97
C MET A 556 -20.81 -16.16 1.76
N LYS A 557 -21.56 -15.50 2.63
CA LYS A 557 -23.03 -15.44 2.59
C LYS A 557 -23.45 -13.98 2.62
N ILE A 558 -24.43 -13.63 1.79
CA ILE A 558 -25.14 -12.34 1.88
C ILE A 558 -26.40 -12.59 2.71
N SER A 559 -26.68 -11.71 3.67
CA SER A 559 -27.80 -11.84 4.58
C SER A 559 -29.15 -11.79 3.85
N SER A 560 -30.10 -12.61 4.29
CA SER A 560 -31.51 -12.52 3.86
C SER A 560 -32.24 -11.30 4.42
N ARG A 561 -31.62 -10.58 5.37
CA ARG A 561 -32.10 -9.33 5.98
C ARG A 561 -31.37 -8.08 5.44
N ILE A 562 -30.47 -8.23 4.46
CA ILE A 562 -29.74 -7.08 3.90
C ILE A 562 -30.71 -6.05 3.32
N GLU A 563 -30.51 -4.79 3.70
CA GLU A 563 -31.27 -3.67 3.13
C GLU A 563 -30.94 -3.51 1.64
N GLN A 564 -31.98 -3.43 0.82
CA GLN A 564 -31.87 -3.18 -0.62
C GLN A 564 -31.26 -1.80 -0.89
N ALA A 565 -30.49 -1.69 -1.97
CA ALA A 565 -29.96 -0.42 -2.44
C ALA A 565 -31.11 0.57 -2.75
N PRO A 566 -31.09 1.79 -2.21
CA PRO A 566 -32.07 2.82 -2.56
C PRO A 566 -31.90 3.25 -4.03
N LEU A 567 -32.97 3.73 -4.64
CA LEU A 567 -32.88 4.42 -5.93
C LEU A 567 -32.20 5.77 -5.70
N THR A 568 -31.03 5.98 -6.29
CA THR A 568 -30.27 7.23 -6.14
C THR A 568 -30.47 8.16 -7.33
N GLU A 569 -30.29 9.46 -7.08
CA GLU A 569 -30.38 10.49 -8.13
C GLU A 569 -29.34 10.26 -9.24
N GLY A 570 -28.13 9.79 -8.90
CA GLY A 570 -27.10 9.55 -9.90
C GLY A 570 -27.44 8.40 -10.84
N LEU A 571 -28.12 7.36 -10.35
CA LEU A 571 -28.63 6.27 -11.19
C LEU A 571 -29.72 6.76 -12.14
N ALA A 572 -30.69 7.52 -11.64
CA ALA A 572 -31.78 8.08 -12.44
C ALA A 572 -31.25 9.04 -13.52
N ASN A 573 -30.39 9.98 -13.14
CA ASN A 573 -29.78 10.96 -14.04
C ASN A 573 -28.91 10.27 -15.11
N PHE A 574 -28.09 9.28 -14.74
CA PHE A 574 -27.29 8.53 -15.69
C PHE A 574 -28.16 7.79 -16.72
N GLN A 575 -29.23 7.11 -16.29
CA GLN A 575 -30.15 6.42 -17.20
C GLN A 575 -30.89 7.38 -18.14
N GLN A 576 -31.28 8.56 -17.66
CA GLN A 576 -31.94 9.59 -18.47
C GLN A 576 -31.00 10.20 -19.52
N GLN A 577 -29.76 10.50 -19.13
CA GLN A 577 -28.73 11.06 -20.02
C GLN A 577 -28.21 10.01 -21.02
N ASN A 578 -28.15 8.74 -20.62
CA ASN A 578 -27.55 7.65 -21.40
C ASN A 578 -28.50 6.44 -21.61
N PRO A 579 -29.69 6.60 -22.24
CA PRO A 579 -30.69 5.53 -22.32
C PRO A 579 -30.19 4.23 -22.97
N ALA A 580 -29.23 4.33 -23.90
CA ALA A 580 -28.61 3.20 -24.59
C ALA A 580 -27.85 2.23 -23.65
N TYR A 581 -27.50 2.68 -22.43
CA TYR A 581 -26.74 1.91 -21.44
C TYR A 581 -27.56 1.55 -20.19
N ALA A 582 -28.84 1.92 -20.11
CA ALA A 582 -29.69 1.68 -18.94
C ALA A 582 -29.89 0.18 -18.61
N SER A 583 -29.73 -0.72 -19.59
CA SER A 583 -29.75 -2.17 -19.34
C SER A 583 -28.49 -2.67 -18.61
N ALA A 584 -27.35 -1.97 -18.74
CA ALA A 584 -26.08 -2.33 -18.12
C ALA A 584 -25.96 -1.88 -16.65
N THR A 585 -26.86 -1.02 -16.16
CA THR A 585 -26.96 -0.65 -14.74
C THR A 585 -27.71 -1.70 -13.90
N ASN A 586 -28.44 -2.61 -14.54
CA ASN A 586 -29.28 -3.60 -13.87
C ASN A 586 -28.53 -4.93 -13.66
N VAL A 587 -28.26 -5.25 -12.40
CA VAL A 587 -27.55 -6.48 -12.02
C VAL A 587 -28.37 -7.74 -12.34
N ALA A 588 -29.70 -7.68 -12.31
CA ALA A 588 -30.57 -8.82 -12.64
C ALA A 588 -30.48 -9.26 -14.12
N THR A 589 -30.18 -8.34 -15.04
CA THR A 589 -30.03 -8.63 -16.48
C THR A 589 -28.66 -9.23 -16.85
N SER A 590 -27.70 -9.26 -15.91
CA SER A 590 -26.41 -9.96 -16.08
C SER A 590 -26.48 -11.49 -15.92
N THR A 591 -27.67 -12.04 -15.65
CA THR A 591 -27.91 -13.48 -15.44
C THR A 591 -27.67 -14.38 -16.66
N SER A 592 -27.41 -13.80 -17.84
CA SER A 592 -26.95 -14.56 -19.01
C SER A 592 -25.44 -14.83 -18.91
N GLN A 593 -25.05 -16.12 -18.92
CA GLN A 593 -23.64 -16.58 -18.81
C GLN A 593 -22.70 -16.12 -19.96
N ALA A 594 -23.19 -15.26 -20.86
CA ALA A 594 -22.44 -14.66 -21.96
C ALA A 594 -22.40 -13.11 -21.89
N ALA A 595 -22.85 -12.51 -20.79
CA ALA A 595 -22.68 -11.09 -20.53
C ALA A 595 -21.18 -10.74 -20.46
N SER A 596 -20.77 -9.68 -21.15
CA SER A 596 -19.39 -9.19 -21.08
C SER A 596 -19.03 -8.79 -19.65
N ASP A 597 -17.80 -9.13 -19.22
CA ASP A 597 -17.19 -8.67 -17.97
C ASP A 597 -17.02 -7.14 -18.01
N SER A 598 -18.09 -6.42 -17.69
CA SER A 598 -18.25 -5.00 -18.04
C SER A 598 -17.70 -4.05 -16.98
N THR A 599 -17.39 -4.56 -15.78
CA THR A 599 -16.53 -3.90 -14.78
C THR A 599 -15.06 -4.32 -14.89
N GLY A 600 -14.78 -5.43 -15.61
CA GLY A 600 -13.46 -6.07 -15.65
C GLY A 600 -13.09 -6.83 -14.38
N ASP A 601 -14.01 -6.99 -13.41
CA ASP A 601 -13.76 -7.62 -12.11
C ASP A 601 -13.36 -9.10 -12.27
N ALA A 602 -13.94 -9.83 -13.23
CA ALA A 602 -13.61 -11.23 -13.45
C ALA A 602 -12.23 -11.40 -14.10
N ALA A 603 -11.90 -10.58 -15.10
CA ALA A 603 -10.59 -10.54 -15.74
C ALA A 603 -9.49 -10.15 -14.75
N PHE A 604 -9.76 -9.16 -13.89
CA PHE A 604 -8.89 -8.73 -12.80
C PHE A 604 -8.63 -9.86 -11.80
N MET A 605 -9.68 -10.46 -11.24
CA MET A 605 -9.51 -11.56 -10.27
C MET A 605 -8.75 -12.75 -10.87
N ASN A 606 -9.05 -13.11 -12.12
CA ASN A 606 -8.28 -14.15 -12.83
C ASN A 606 -6.78 -13.81 -12.95
N ASP A 607 -6.42 -12.53 -13.09
CA ASP A 607 -5.02 -12.09 -13.12
C ASP A 607 -4.33 -12.13 -11.76
N VAL A 608 -5.04 -11.73 -10.70
CA VAL A 608 -4.59 -11.90 -9.32
C VAL A 608 -4.36 -13.38 -8.98
N ILE A 609 -5.31 -14.26 -9.32
CA ILE A 609 -5.21 -15.71 -9.09
C ILE A 609 -4.04 -16.32 -9.88
N ARG A 610 -3.85 -15.95 -11.16
CA ARG A 610 -2.66 -16.35 -11.94
C ARG A 610 -1.37 -15.91 -11.27
N SER A 611 -1.34 -14.71 -10.71
CA SER A 611 -0.14 -14.14 -10.09
C SER A 611 0.22 -14.86 -8.78
N ILE A 612 -0.79 -15.23 -7.99
CA ILE A 612 -0.65 -16.09 -6.81
C ILE A 612 -0.14 -17.49 -7.21
N ALA A 613 -0.72 -18.10 -8.26
CA ALA A 613 -0.30 -19.40 -8.77
C ALA A 613 1.15 -19.39 -9.31
N ALA A 614 1.58 -18.27 -9.89
CA ALA A 614 2.96 -18.02 -10.31
C ALA A 614 3.93 -17.71 -9.15
N ARG A 615 3.44 -17.68 -7.89
CA ARG A 615 4.22 -17.37 -6.67
C ARG A 615 4.86 -15.99 -6.69
N HIS A 616 4.21 -14.99 -7.29
CA HIS A 616 4.61 -13.60 -7.08
C HIS A 616 4.40 -13.19 -5.61
N GLY A 617 5.27 -12.31 -5.13
CA GLY A 617 5.26 -11.84 -3.74
C GLY A 617 4.01 -11.01 -3.39
N GLU A 618 3.78 -10.87 -2.09
CA GLU A 618 2.67 -10.10 -1.50
C GLU A 618 2.63 -8.65 -2.03
N GLY A 619 3.79 -8.02 -2.28
CA GLY A 619 3.89 -6.68 -2.88
C GLY A 619 3.24 -6.56 -4.25
N VAL A 620 3.42 -7.55 -5.14
CA VAL A 620 2.79 -7.58 -6.47
C VAL A 620 1.27 -7.70 -6.38
N ILE A 621 0.76 -8.42 -5.38
CA ILE A 621 -0.68 -8.55 -5.13
C ILE A 621 -1.26 -7.25 -4.56
N ARG A 622 -0.54 -6.60 -3.63
CA ARG A 622 -0.89 -5.26 -3.11
C ARG A 622 -0.91 -4.21 -4.23
N ALA A 623 0.07 -4.21 -5.13
CA ALA A 623 0.11 -3.32 -6.28
C ALA A 623 -1.13 -3.48 -7.18
N LYS A 624 -1.50 -4.72 -7.53
CA LYS A 624 -2.71 -4.99 -8.34
C LYS A 624 -4.00 -4.49 -7.68
N TRP A 625 -4.13 -4.65 -6.37
CA TRP A 625 -5.29 -4.13 -5.63
C TRP A 625 -5.29 -2.61 -5.52
N ARG A 626 -4.13 -1.99 -5.32
CA ARG A 626 -3.95 -0.53 -5.44
C ARG A 626 -4.39 -0.03 -6.82
N ASP A 627 -3.95 -0.67 -7.90
CA ASP A 627 -4.33 -0.31 -9.27
C ASP A 627 -5.86 -0.43 -9.51
N TRP A 628 -6.51 -1.46 -8.94
CA TRP A 628 -7.98 -1.59 -9.00
C TRP A 628 -8.70 -0.47 -8.22
N VAL A 629 -8.21 -0.09 -7.04
CA VAL A 629 -8.79 1.03 -6.25
C VAL A 629 -8.54 2.38 -6.94
N VAL A 630 -7.37 2.61 -7.54
CA VAL A 630 -7.06 3.81 -8.33
C VAL A 630 -7.92 3.88 -9.60
N LYS A 631 -8.17 2.74 -10.28
CA LYS A 631 -9.16 2.65 -11.37
C LYS A 631 -10.54 3.07 -10.86
N PHE A 632 -11.00 2.49 -9.75
CA PHE A 632 -12.32 2.77 -9.19
C PHE A 632 -12.52 4.25 -8.84
N THR A 633 -11.61 4.86 -8.09
CA THR A 633 -11.74 6.28 -7.69
C THR A 633 -11.75 7.23 -8.89
N ARG A 634 -10.96 6.95 -9.93
CA ARG A 634 -10.91 7.77 -11.16
C ARG A 634 -12.10 7.56 -12.09
N ILE A 635 -12.74 6.39 -12.05
CA ILE A 635 -14.05 6.16 -12.70
C ILE A 635 -15.16 6.87 -11.93
N SER A 636 -15.14 6.84 -10.59
CA SER A 636 -16.07 7.59 -9.75
C SER A 636 -16.01 9.09 -10.02
N ALA A 637 -14.81 9.68 -10.16
CA ALA A 637 -14.66 11.08 -10.52
C ALA A 637 -15.29 11.40 -11.90
N GLN A 638 -15.03 10.54 -12.89
CA GLN A 638 -15.59 10.69 -14.23
C GLN A 638 -17.11 10.46 -14.29
N PHE A 639 -17.66 9.61 -13.43
CA PHE A 639 -19.10 9.45 -13.23
C PHE A 639 -19.72 10.73 -12.67
N GLU A 640 -19.13 11.30 -11.62
CA GLU A 640 -19.64 12.52 -11.00
C GLU A 640 -19.69 13.70 -11.98
N GLU A 641 -18.62 13.89 -12.77
CA GLU A 641 -18.61 14.90 -13.83
C GLU A 641 -19.66 14.64 -14.91
N SER A 642 -19.82 13.38 -15.33
CA SER A 642 -20.81 13.03 -16.35
C SER A 642 -22.25 13.28 -15.89
N VAL A 643 -22.54 13.11 -14.60
CA VAL A 643 -23.91 13.04 -14.07
C VAL A 643 -24.32 14.30 -13.31
N TYR A 644 -23.41 14.89 -12.54
CA TYR A 644 -23.61 16.10 -11.74
C TYR A 644 -22.89 17.34 -12.31
N GLY A 645 -22.11 17.19 -13.38
CA GLY A 645 -21.39 18.29 -14.05
C GLY A 645 -20.05 18.67 -13.42
N ALA A 646 -19.75 18.17 -12.22
CA ALA A 646 -18.46 18.34 -11.54
C ALA A 646 -18.22 17.16 -10.56
N SER A 647 -16.96 16.89 -10.24
CA SER A 647 -16.57 15.91 -9.22
C SER A 647 -15.91 16.58 -8.02
N ALA A 648 -16.16 16.05 -6.82
CA ALA A 648 -15.41 16.41 -5.62
C ALA A 648 -14.10 15.62 -5.48
N LEU A 649 -13.86 14.64 -6.35
CA LEU A 649 -12.69 13.75 -6.37
C LEU A 649 -11.59 14.21 -7.33
N TYR A 650 -11.71 15.42 -7.88
CA TYR A 650 -10.72 16.00 -8.78
C TYR A 650 -10.46 17.47 -8.44
N ILE A 651 -9.17 17.84 -8.38
CA ILE A 651 -8.68 19.15 -7.95
C ILE A 651 -7.51 19.55 -8.86
N GLY A 652 -7.61 20.73 -9.50
CA GLY A 652 -6.89 21.08 -10.74
C GLY A 652 -7.74 20.70 -11.96
N VAL A 653 -7.34 20.88 -13.22
CA VAL A 653 -6.58 22.02 -13.80
C VAL A 653 -7.63 22.89 -14.51
N GLU A 654 -7.47 24.21 -14.53
CA GLU A 654 -8.35 25.07 -15.34
C GLU A 654 -8.30 24.71 -16.85
N LYS A 655 -9.30 25.18 -17.60
CA LYS A 655 -9.45 24.90 -19.03
C LYS A 655 -8.13 25.11 -19.78
N ALA A 656 -7.85 24.21 -20.72
CA ALA A 656 -6.67 24.23 -21.57
C ALA A 656 -6.38 25.64 -22.12
N GLU A 657 -5.13 26.09 -21.97
CA GLU A 657 -4.63 27.20 -22.79
C GLU A 657 -4.85 26.87 -24.28
N PRO A 658 -5.28 27.83 -25.11
CA PRO A 658 -5.55 27.58 -26.53
C PRO A 658 -4.34 26.95 -27.23
N GLY A 659 -4.50 25.71 -27.72
CA GLY A 659 -3.43 24.91 -28.33
C GLY A 659 -2.95 23.71 -27.50
N ASN A 660 -3.29 23.61 -26.21
CA ASN A 660 -2.93 22.49 -25.33
C ASN A 660 -4.02 21.40 -25.21
N GLU A 661 -4.97 21.31 -26.15
CA GLU A 661 -6.09 20.36 -26.11
C GLU A 661 -5.65 18.90 -25.92
N ASN A 662 -4.57 18.49 -26.60
CA ASN A 662 -3.99 17.14 -26.49
C ASN A 662 -3.34 16.84 -25.13
N VAL A 663 -3.09 17.86 -24.31
CA VAL A 663 -2.42 17.78 -23.00
C VAL A 663 -3.42 18.04 -21.87
N SER A 664 -4.56 18.67 -22.17
CA SER A 664 -5.69 18.78 -21.26
C SER A 664 -6.47 17.47 -21.12
N GLY A 665 -7.04 17.26 -19.94
CA GLY A 665 -7.80 16.06 -19.59
C GLY A 665 -7.28 15.39 -18.33
N HIS A 666 -8.15 14.61 -17.70
CA HIS A 666 -7.92 14.00 -16.40
C HIS A 666 -8.82 12.77 -16.20
N GLY A 667 -8.70 12.12 -15.04
CA GLY A 667 -9.52 10.96 -14.70
C GLY A 667 -9.16 9.72 -15.53
N TYR A 668 -9.99 8.68 -15.46
CA TYR A 668 -9.70 7.38 -16.06
C TYR A 668 -9.74 7.42 -17.60
N VAL A 669 -8.78 6.73 -18.23
CA VAL A 669 -8.60 6.70 -19.69
C VAL A 669 -9.24 5.44 -20.27
N CYS A 670 -10.30 5.62 -21.02
CA CYS A 670 -10.96 4.55 -21.79
C CYS A 670 -10.44 4.52 -23.24
N PRO A 671 -10.43 3.35 -23.91
CA PRO A 671 -10.03 3.25 -25.32
C PRO A 671 -10.96 4.01 -26.28
N ASP A 672 -12.24 4.10 -25.94
CA ASP A 672 -13.30 4.79 -26.68
C ASP A 672 -14.48 5.15 -25.73
N ASP A 673 -15.38 6.03 -26.19
CA ASP A 673 -16.53 6.49 -25.40
C ASP A 673 -17.56 5.39 -25.12
N HIS A 674 -17.68 4.38 -25.99
CA HIS A 674 -18.64 3.29 -25.77
C HIS A 674 -18.17 2.37 -24.63
N ALA A 675 -16.87 2.09 -24.55
CA ALA A 675 -16.24 1.43 -23.42
C ALA A 675 -16.40 2.27 -22.14
N LYS A 676 -16.19 3.59 -22.20
CA LYS A 676 -16.41 4.52 -21.08
C LYS A 676 -17.82 4.45 -20.53
N PHE A 677 -18.85 4.70 -21.34
CA PHE A 677 -20.23 4.70 -20.85
C PHE A 677 -20.71 3.32 -20.38
N ARG A 678 -20.18 2.23 -20.95
CA ARG A 678 -20.45 0.87 -20.46
C ARG A 678 -19.83 0.60 -19.08
N GLU A 679 -18.56 0.95 -18.89
CA GLU A 679 -17.87 0.82 -17.60
C GLU A 679 -18.53 1.68 -16.52
N LEU A 680 -18.91 2.92 -16.85
CA LEU A 680 -19.70 3.79 -15.97
C LEU A 680 -21.03 3.12 -15.59
N ALA A 681 -21.81 2.66 -16.57
CA ALA A 681 -23.10 2.01 -16.36
C ALA A 681 -23.02 0.79 -15.41
N SER A 682 -22.00 -0.05 -15.57
CA SER A 682 -21.81 -1.23 -14.73
C SER A 682 -21.27 -0.92 -13.32
N ASN A 683 -20.70 0.26 -13.09
CA ASN A 683 -20.22 0.69 -11.77
C ASN A 683 -21.18 1.62 -11.01
N VAL A 684 -22.25 2.17 -11.63
CA VAL A 684 -23.13 3.19 -11.00
C VAL A 684 -23.54 2.83 -9.57
N ASN A 685 -24.10 1.64 -9.34
CA ASN A 685 -24.57 1.22 -8.00
C ASN A 685 -23.43 1.13 -6.97
N ARG A 686 -22.21 0.76 -7.39
CA ARG A 686 -21.00 0.71 -6.54
C ARG A 686 -20.53 2.13 -6.20
N ILE A 687 -20.52 3.03 -7.19
CA ILE A 687 -20.10 4.43 -7.05
C ILE A 687 -21.07 5.18 -6.13
N GLU A 688 -22.37 5.14 -6.43
CA GLU A 688 -23.42 5.79 -5.66
C GLU A 688 -23.49 5.28 -4.22
N GLY A 689 -23.34 3.97 -4.01
CA GLY A 689 -23.18 3.38 -2.68
C GLY A 689 -21.99 3.98 -1.94
N TRP A 690 -20.80 4.00 -2.55
CA TRP A 690 -19.57 4.51 -1.93
C TRP A 690 -19.62 6.01 -1.62
N ARG A 691 -20.21 6.85 -2.48
CA ARG A 691 -20.32 8.31 -2.32
C ARG A 691 -21.01 8.76 -1.02
N THR A 692 -21.81 7.89 -0.41
CA THR A 692 -22.49 8.17 0.86
C THR A 692 -21.70 7.74 2.10
N THR A 693 -20.55 7.05 1.92
CA THR A 693 -19.79 6.42 3.01
C THR A 693 -18.70 7.31 3.58
N ARG A 694 -18.29 7.01 4.82
CA ARG A 694 -17.13 7.66 5.47
C ARG A 694 -15.90 7.68 4.55
N SER A 695 -15.56 6.54 3.95
CA SER A 695 -14.38 6.39 3.08
C SER A 695 -14.32 7.38 1.91
N TYR A 696 -15.47 7.71 1.31
CA TYR A 696 -15.54 8.74 0.26
C TYR A 696 -15.24 10.14 0.81
N TYR A 697 -15.81 10.50 1.96
CA TYR A 697 -15.53 11.79 2.62
C TYR A 697 -14.07 11.89 3.07
N SER A 698 -13.50 10.81 3.63
CA SER A 698 -12.10 10.71 3.98
C SER A 698 -11.20 10.96 2.77
N PHE A 699 -11.48 10.26 1.66
CA PHE A 699 -10.71 10.38 0.41
C PHE A 699 -10.83 11.77 -0.23
N LYS A 700 -12.01 12.42 -0.17
CA LYS A 700 -12.18 13.82 -0.57
C LYS A 700 -11.27 14.76 0.24
N GLN A 701 -11.19 14.57 1.56
CA GLN A 701 -10.28 15.37 2.40
C GLN A 701 -8.81 15.09 2.06
N ASP A 702 -8.45 13.82 1.84
CA ASP A 702 -7.10 13.43 1.43
C ASP A 702 -6.69 14.09 0.12
N LEU A 703 -7.57 14.13 -0.88
CA LEU A 703 -7.29 14.83 -2.14
C LEU A 703 -7.02 16.32 -1.94
N VAL A 704 -7.77 17.01 -1.06
CA VAL A 704 -7.53 18.42 -0.73
C VAL A 704 -6.17 18.59 -0.03
N GLN A 705 -5.82 17.71 0.91
CA GLN A 705 -4.54 17.74 1.59
C GLN A 705 -3.38 17.47 0.62
N LEU A 706 -3.44 16.37 -0.13
CA LEU A 706 -2.45 15.96 -1.14
C LEU A 706 -2.29 17.01 -2.24
N TYR A 707 -3.35 17.72 -2.65
CA TYR A 707 -3.27 18.78 -3.64
C TYR A 707 -2.37 19.95 -3.19
N ASN A 708 -2.23 20.21 -1.89
CA ASN A 708 -1.30 21.22 -1.39
C ASN A 708 0.16 20.80 -1.64
N PHE A 709 0.48 19.52 -1.40
CA PHE A 709 1.82 18.95 -1.52
C PHE A 709 2.15 18.40 -2.91
N ARG A 710 1.17 18.27 -3.82
CA ARG A 710 1.36 17.80 -5.20
C ARG A 710 2.37 18.71 -5.93
N PRO A 711 3.54 18.20 -6.34
CA PRO A 711 4.58 19.02 -6.99
C PRO A 711 4.08 19.63 -8.30
N LEU A 712 3.64 18.79 -9.24
CA LEU A 712 3.10 19.23 -10.52
C LEU A 712 1.58 19.30 -10.48
N LYS A 713 1.06 20.53 -10.43
CA LYS A 713 -0.38 20.85 -10.47
C LYS A 713 -0.90 21.21 -11.86
N ALA A 714 -0.02 21.56 -12.80
CA ALA A 714 -0.41 22.00 -14.14
C ALA A 714 -0.83 20.87 -15.09
N LEU A 715 -0.48 19.61 -14.79
CA LEU A 715 -0.76 18.43 -15.62
C LEU A 715 -1.26 17.24 -14.77
N ASP A 716 -2.23 16.50 -15.29
CA ASP A 716 -2.51 15.14 -14.81
C ASP A 716 -1.57 14.13 -15.48
N LEU A 717 -0.35 13.99 -14.94
CA LEU A 717 0.63 13.00 -15.41
C LEU A 717 0.06 11.57 -15.48
N HIS A 718 -0.87 11.19 -14.60
CA HIS A 718 -1.43 9.84 -14.60
C HIS A 718 -2.35 9.64 -15.81
N HIS A 719 -3.20 10.62 -16.10
CA HIS A 719 -4.03 10.61 -17.32
C HIS A 719 -3.17 10.62 -18.59
N LEU A 720 -2.13 11.45 -18.65
CA LEU A 720 -1.23 11.51 -19.80
C LEU A 720 -0.44 10.20 -20.03
N HIS A 721 0.08 9.59 -18.96
CA HIS A 721 0.74 8.28 -19.03
C HIS A 721 -0.23 7.17 -19.47
N ASP A 722 -1.44 7.14 -18.90
CA ASP A 722 -2.47 6.17 -19.31
C ASP A 722 -2.88 6.36 -20.77
N ARG A 723 -2.92 7.59 -21.30
CA ARG A 723 -3.16 7.83 -22.74
C ARG A 723 -2.05 7.25 -23.62
N LEU A 724 -0.78 7.37 -23.24
CA LEU A 724 0.33 6.70 -23.93
C LEU A 724 0.21 5.16 -23.87
N ARG A 725 -0.27 4.61 -22.76
CA ARG A 725 -0.42 3.16 -22.53
C ARG A 725 -1.64 2.54 -23.22
N MET A 726 -2.78 3.23 -23.22
CA MET A 726 -4.11 2.64 -23.47
C MET A 726 -4.81 3.16 -24.73
N THR A 727 -4.33 4.25 -25.35
CA THR A 727 -5.00 4.88 -26.51
C THR A 727 -4.13 4.89 -27.76
N LYS A 728 -4.76 4.90 -28.94
CA LYS A 728 -4.07 5.04 -30.24
C LYS A 728 -3.94 6.51 -30.59
N LEU A 729 -2.87 7.14 -30.11
CA LEU A 729 -2.60 8.56 -30.33
C LEU A 729 -2.14 8.84 -31.77
N THR A 730 -2.56 9.99 -32.32
CA THR A 730 -1.94 10.52 -33.54
C THR A 730 -0.50 10.98 -33.25
N PRO A 731 0.40 11.04 -34.25
CA PRO A 731 1.76 11.54 -34.02
C PRO A 731 1.84 13.02 -33.57
N GLY A 732 0.77 13.81 -33.75
CA GLY A 732 0.65 15.16 -33.17
C GLY A 732 0.31 15.07 -31.68
N ALA A 733 -0.77 14.37 -31.33
CA ALA A 733 -1.18 14.21 -29.95
C ALA A 733 -0.10 13.57 -29.06
N SER A 734 0.65 12.57 -29.57
CA SER A 734 1.78 12.00 -28.82
C SER A 734 2.96 12.96 -28.69
N ARG A 735 3.24 13.80 -29.71
CA ARG A 735 4.25 14.86 -29.62
C ARG A 735 3.93 15.81 -28.47
N ASP A 736 2.69 16.29 -28.41
CA ASP A 736 2.28 17.29 -27.41
C ASP A 736 2.41 16.73 -25.98
N ILE A 737 2.05 15.45 -25.78
CA ILE A 737 2.20 14.76 -24.49
C ILE A 737 3.68 14.64 -24.08
N TYR A 738 4.57 14.17 -24.98
CA TYR A 738 6.00 14.04 -24.64
C TYR A 738 6.66 15.42 -24.39
N VAL A 739 6.29 16.44 -25.16
CA VAL A 739 6.75 17.82 -24.98
C VAL A 739 6.29 18.37 -23.63
N ALA A 740 5.05 18.09 -23.21
CA ALA A 740 4.53 18.51 -21.92
C ALA A 740 5.20 17.77 -20.75
N MET A 741 5.34 16.45 -20.81
CA MET A 741 6.02 15.67 -19.75
C MET A 741 7.46 16.17 -19.54
N GLU A 742 8.19 16.45 -20.61
CA GLU A 742 9.54 17.00 -20.56
C GLU A 742 9.57 18.40 -19.92
N ARG A 743 8.72 19.32 -20.38
CA ARG A 743 8.66 20.74 -19.96
C ARG A 743 8.21 20.97 -18.52
N TYR A 744 7.54 20.01 -17.90
CA TYR A 744 6.93 20.15 -16.57
C TYR A 744 7.49 19.19 -15.52
N THR A 745 8.52 18.40 -15.83
CA THR A 745 9.13 17.44 -14.89
C THR A 745 10.62 17.72 -14.70
N HIS A 746 10.97 18.69 -13.85
CA HIS A 746 12.36 19.17 -13.70
C HIS A 746 12.96 18.89 -12.32
N SER A 747 12.16 19.04 -11.27
CA SER A 747 12.58 18.87 -9.88
C SER A 747 12.52 17.42 -9.41
N TYR A 748 13.23 17.13 -8.33
CA TYR A 748 13.21 15.85 -7.62
C TYR A 748 11.78 15.34 -7.35
N ASP A 749 10.91 16.16 -6.75
CA ASP A 749 9.56 15.73 -6.37
C ASP A 749 8.64 15.54 -7.60
N GLU A 750 8.82 16.33 -8.67
CA GLU A 750 8.11 16.10 -9.94
C GLU A 750 8.53 14.78 -10.60
N ILE A 751 9.82 14.42 -10.55
CA ILE A 751 10.31 13.12 -11.01
C ILE A 751 9.72 12.00 -10.14
N CYS A 752 9.67 12.16 -8.81
CA CYS A 752 8.98 11.23 -7.93
C CYS A 752 7.49 11.05 -8.34
N GLN A 753 6.79 12.14 -8.67
CA GLN A 753 5.40 12.09 -9.15
C GLN A 753 5.28 11.36 -10.51
N LEU A 754 6.23 11.56 -11.43
CA LEU A 754 6.27 10.84 -12.71
C LEU A 754 6.51 9.34 -12.53
N LEU A 755 7.42 8.96 -11.64
CA LEU A 755 7.71 7.56 -11.32
C LEU A 755 6.52 6.86 -10.64
N ALA A 756 5.79 7.58 -9.78
CA ALA A 756 4.60 7.06 -9.10
C ALA A 756 3.45 6.71 -10.07
N VAL A 757 3.29 7.47 -11.18
CA VAL A 757 2.31 7.14 -12.23
C VAL A 757 2.81 6.10 -13.23
N ALA A 758 4.11 5.80 -13.21
CA ALA A 758 4.78 4.80 -14.05
C ALA A 758 5.44 3.69 -13.21
N PRO A 759 4.68 2.93 -12.40
CA PRO A 759 5.22 1.82 -11.60
C PRO A 759 5.70 0.67 -12.50
N GLU A 760 6.57 -0.18 -11.97
CA GLU A 760 7.11 -1.34 -12.69
C GLU A 760 5.99 -2.32 -13.13
N SER A 761 4.89 -2.40 -12.39
CA SER A 761 3.66 -3.14 -12.76
C SER A 761 3.04 -2.68 -14.08
N HIS A 762 3.20 -1.40 -14.43
CA HIS A 762 2.74 -0.79 -15.68
C HIS A 762 3.85 -0.68 -16.74
N ALA A 763 4.87 -1.56 -16.66
CA ALA A 763 6.08 -1.57 -17.48
C ALA A 763 7.02 -0.36 -17.27
N GLY A 764 6.88 0.36 -16.15
CA GLY A 764 7.76 1.45 -15.77
C GLY A 764 7.84 2.55 -16.84
N LEU A 765 9.06 2.98 -17.15
CA LEU A 765 9.33 4.02 -18.14
C LEU A 765 9.11 3.60 -19.61
N PHE A 766 8.70 2.36 -19.90
CA PHE A 766 8.57 1.85 -21.29
C PHE A 766 7.75 2.78 -22.20
N TYR A 767 6.55 3.19 -21.77
CA TYR A 767 5.68 4.06 -22.57
C TYR A 767 6.23 5.48 -22.75
N ILE A 768 7.12 5.93 -21.89
CA ILE A 768 7.85 7.20 -22.03
C ILE A 768 9.03 7.00 -23.02
N ALA A 769 9.76 5.90 -22.89
CA ALA A 769 10.88 5.53 -23.74
C ALA A 769 10.49 5.24 -25.20
N LEU A 770 9.23 4.88 -25.48
CA LEU A 770 8.69 4.82 -26.85
C LEU A 770 8.82 6.16 -27.60
N GLY A 771 8.88 7.29 -26.89
CA GLY A 771 9.15 8.61 -27.46
C GLY A 771 10.51 8.73 -28.15
N LEU A 772 11.51 7.90 -27.80
CA LEU A 772 12.79 7.80 -28.49
C LEU A 772 12.66 7.31 -29.95
N PHE A 773 11.53 6.68 -30.29
CA PHE A 773 11.23 6.18 -31.64
C PHE A 773 10.18 7.04 -32.36
N HIS A 774 9.83 8.20 -31.82
CA HIS A 774 8.87 9.12 -32.45
C HIS A 774 9.39 9.63 -33.79
N LYS A 775 8.47 9.87 -34.74
CA LYS A 775 8.81 10.35 -36.09
C LYS A 775 9.51 11.71 -36.05
N ASP A 776 9.08 12.56 -35.12
CA ASP A 776 9.58 13.92 -34.95
C ASP A 776 10.91 13.91 -34.21
N ARG A 777 11.89 14.65 -34.74
CA ARG A 777 13.22 14.75 -34.15
C ARG A 777 13.20 15.48 -32.81
N ASP A 778 12.39 16.53 -32.69
CA ASP A 778 12.37 17.37 -31.50
C ASP A 778 11.80 16.61 -30.30
N VAL A 779 10.83 15.73 -30.56
CA VAL A 779 10.28 14.81 -29.55
C VAL A 779 11.34 13.82 -29.07
N ARG A 780 12.11 13.22 -29.99
CA ARG A 780 13.19 12.29 -29.61
C ARG A 780 14.24 12.97 -28.72
N MET A 781 14.58 14.23 -29.00
CA MET A 781 15.48 15.03 -28.17
C MET A 781 14.91 15.28 -26.78
N ARG A 782 13.69 15.80 -26.70
CA ARG A 782 13.01 16.05 -25.41
C ARG A 782 12.89 14.81 -24.54
N VAL A 783 12.63 13.65 -25.13
CA VAL A 783 12.55 12.37 -24.41
C VAL A 783 13.93 11.92 -23.92
N VAL A 784 15.02 12.23 -24.64
CA VAL A 784 16.39 12.08 -24.10
C VAL A 784 16.60 13.00 -22.90
N ASP A 785 16.26 14.29 -23.00
CA ASP A 785 16.47 15.27 -21.93
C ASP A 785 15.66 14.93 -20.65
N LEU A 786 14.48 14.33 -20.81
CA LEU A 786 13.67 13.81 -19.69
C LEU A 786 14.28 12.52 -19.10
N LEU A 787 14.66 11.56 -19.93
CA LEU A 787 15.24 10.29 -19.46
C LEU A 787 16.63 10.48 -18.82
N GLU A 788 17.39 11.49 -19.23
CA GLU A 788 18.67 11.86 -18.60
C GLU A 788 18.45 12.37 -17.17
N ARG A 789 17.54 13.33 -16.96
CA ARG A 789 17.09 13.77 -15.62
C ARG A 789 16.63 12.60 -14.75
N VAL A 790 15.80 11.72 -15.30
CA VAL A 790 15.33 10.52 -14.58
C VAL A 790 16.49 9.58 -14.25
N SER A 791 17.52 9.47 -15.10
CA SER A 791 18.68 8.62 -14.84
C SER A 791 19.63 9.14 -13.75
N ASP A 792 19.69 10.47 -13.56
CA ASP A 792 20.45 11.12 -12.47
C ASP A 792 19.70 11.10 -11.12
N HIS A 793 18.36 11.08 -11.14
CA HIS A 793 17.49 11.10 -9.95
C HIS A 793 17.67 9.86 -9.04
N GLU A 794 17.62 10.05 -7.71
CA GLU A 794 17.88 9.00 -6.72
C GLU A 794 17.01 7.74 -6.92
N ALA A 795 15.70 7.89 -7.04
CA ALA A 795 14.82 6.76 -7.40
C ALA A 795 14.91 6.41 -8.89
N GLY A 796 15.03 7.43 -9.75
CA GLY A 796 14.80 7.31 -11.20
C GLY A 796 15.87 6.48 -11.91
N ARG A 797 17.10 6.51 -11.41
CA ARG A 797 18.21 5.65 -11.87
C ARG A 797 17.86 4.16 -11.87
N HIS A 798 16.95 3.72 -11.00
CA HIS A 798 16.55 2.31 -10.90
C HIS A 798 15.50 1.95 -11.96
N TRP A 799 14.51 2.81 -12.18
CA TRP A 799 13.58 2.68 -13.32
C TRP A 799 14.33 2.78 -14.67
N TRP A 800 15.34 3.65 -14.76
CA TRP A 800 16.25 3.71 -15.90
C TRP A 800 17.04 2.41 -16.08
N LYS A 801 17.52 1.78 -14.99
CA LYS A 801 18.14 0.43 -15.05
C LYS A 801 17.15 -0.65 -15.52
N ALA A 802 15.85 -0.54 -15.24
CA ALA A 802 14.84 -1.49 -15.70
C ALA A 802 14.56 -1.42 -17.23
N LEU A 803 14.78 -0.28 -17.89
CA LEU A 803 14.59 -0.16 -19.36
C LEU A 803 15.41 -1.18 -20.15
N SER A 804 14.89 -1.61 -21.30
CA SER A 804 15.54 -2.61 -22.14
C SER A 804 16.85 -2.09 -22.74
N ARG A 805 17.71 -3.02 -23.17
CA ARG A 805 18.93 -2.68 -23.90
C ARG A 805 18.64 -1.96 -25.23
N PHE A 806 17.47 -2.20 -25.84
CA PHE A 806 17.09 -1.57 -27.10
C PHE A 806 16.81 -0.06 -26.93
N GLU A 807 16.02 0.30 -25.91
CA GLU A 807 15.72 1.70 -25.58
C GLU A 807 16.99 2.46 -25.16
N LYS A 808 17.83 1.85 -24.32
CA LYS A 808 19.13 2.42 -23.92
C LYS A 808 20.06 2.67 -25.10
N LEU A 809 20.10 1.78 -26.10
CA LEU A 809 20.88 2.00 -27.31
C LEU A 809 20.32 3.13 -28.18
N ALA A 810 18.99 3.28 -28.26
CA ALA A 810 18.36 4.41 -28.95
C ALA A 810 18.69 5.75 -28.27
N PHE A 811 18.55 5.82 -26.95
CA PHE A 811 18.95 6.99 -26.14
C PHE A 811 20.42 7.36 -26.37
N ILE A 812 21.35 6.40 -26.21
CA ILE A 812 22.80 6.66 -26.39
C ILE A 812 23.09 7.15 -27.82
N ARG A 813 22.39 6.60 -28.83
CA ARG A 813 22.55 7.03 -30.22
C ARG A 813 22.08 8.47 -30.42
N ILE A 814 20.86 8.80 -30.01
CA ILE A 814 20.26 10.13 -30.18
C ILE A 814 21.09 11.18 -29.43
N ARG A 815 21.51 10.89 -28.19
CA ARG A 815 22.37 11.79 -27.41
C ARG A 815 23.72 12.04 -28.09
N ARG A 816 24.37 11.00 -28.63
CA ARG A 816 25.63 11.14 -29.40
C ARG A 816 25.45 11.95 -30.69
N GLU A 817 24.34 11.77 -31.41
CA GLU A 817 24.01 12.56 -32.59
C GLU A 817 23.85 14.06 -32.22
N ALA A 818 23.19 14.35 -31.10
CA ALA A 818 23.04 15.71 -30.56
C ALA A 818 24.36 16.32 -30.05
N GLU A 819 25.15 15.57 -29.27
CA GLU A 819 26.49 15.99 -28.81
C GLU A 819 27.41 16.31 -29.99
N ALA A 820 27.37 15.51 -31.05
CA ALA A 820 28.16 15.72 -32.26
C ALA A 820 27.74 16.99 -33.01
N GLU A 821 26.43 17.24 -33.14
CA GLU A 821 25.93 18.48 -33.74
C GLU A 821 26.23 19.73 -32.90
N MET A 822 26.11 19.64 -31.57
CA MET A 822 26.51 20.71 -30.65
C MET A 822 27.99 21.06 -30.83
N ARG A 823 28.87 20.05 -30.88
CA ARG A 823 30.31 20.25 -31.18
C ARG A 823 30.55 20.81 -32.57
N ALA A 824 29.80 20.37 -33.59
CA ALA A 824 29.92 20.90 -34.94
C ALA A 824 29.49 22.38 -35.05
N LYS A 825 28.45 22.79 -34.31
CA LYS A 825 28.03 24.19 -34.20
C LYS A 825 29.09 25.04 -33.48
N LEU A 826 29.58 24.58 -32.33
CA LEU A 826 30.61 25.30 -31.55
C LEU A 826 31.95 25.40 -32.32
N GLY A 827 32.42 24.32 -32.94
CA GLY A 827 33.63 24.31 -33.78
C GLY A 827 33.48 24.96 -35.16
N GLY A 828 32.28 25.47 -35.48
CA GLY A 828 32.04 26.38 -36.60
C GLY A 828 32.32 27.84 -36.22
N VAL A 829 31.97 28.25 -34.99
CA VAL A 829 32.13 29.64 -34.50
C VAL A 829 33.60 30.06 -34.40
N GLU A 830 34.52 29.13 -34.12
CA GLU A 830 35.97 29.42 -34.12
C GLU A 830 36.57 29.71 -35.52
N ARG A 831 35.81 29.52 -36.61
CA ARG A 831 36.31 29.77 -37.98
C ARG A 831 35.88 31.10 -38.57
N ASP A 832 34.91 31.77 -37.97
CA ASP A 832 34.33 33.03 -38.45
C ASP A 832 34.83 34.26 -37.65
N ILE A 833 36.08 34.21 -37.17
CA ILE A 833 36.82 35.43 -36.78
C ILE A 833 37.49 35.98 -38.06
N PRO A 834 37.07 37.13 -38.59
CA PRO A 834 37.73 37.72 -39.75
C PRO A 834 39.14 38.17 -39.35
N ALA A 835 40.14 37.61 -40.02
CA ALA A 835 41.53 38.02 -39.87
C ALA A 835 41.77 39.35 -40.62
N ASP A 836 41.53 40.47 -39.94
CA ASP A 836 42.01 41.77 -40.39
C ASP A 836 42.43 42.64 -39.20
N GLY A 837 43.61 43.29 -39.32
CA GLY A 837 44.19 44.13 -38.27
C GLY A 837 44.99 43.39 -37.17
N ASP A 838 46.21 42.96 -37.45
CA ASP A 838 47.37 43.85 -37.22
C ASP A 838 48.66 43.25 -37.82
N ALA A 839 49.37 44.04 -38.62
CA ALA A 839 50.58 43.61 -39.31
C ALA A 839 51.55 44.77 -39.56
N MET A 840 52.06 45.40 -38.50
CA MET A 840 53.30 46.18 -38.61
C MET A 840 54.15 46.24 -37.33
N VAL A 841 55.45 46.49 -37.53
CA VAL A 841 56.50 46.80 -36.53
C VAL A 841 57.18 45.61 -35.82
N LEU A 842 58.17 45.08 -36.54
CA LEU A 842 59.56 44.87 -36.10
C LEU A 842 59.84 43.95 -34.89
N GLY A 843 60.41 42.78 -35.19
CA GLY A 843 60.98 41.88 -34.19
C GLY A 843 62.33 42.32 -33.62
N ARG A 844 62.71 41.69 -32.51
CA ARG A 844 64.10 41.63 -32.04
C ARG A 844 64.45 40.19 -31.65
N ARG A 845 65.63 39.74 -32.08
CA ARG A 845 66.20 38.43 -31.74
C ARG A 845 66.77 38.41 -30.32
N VAL A 846 67.07 37.18 -29.89
CA VAL A 846 68.15 36.73 -28.97
C VAL A 846 67.69 36.32 -27.58
N SER A 847 68.09 35.08 -27.23
CA SER A 847 68.05 34.36 -25.94
C SER A 847 66.68 34.17 -25.31
#